data_AF-A0A2P4XUD7-F1
#
_entry.id   AF-A0A2P4XUD7-F1
#
_cell.length_a   1.000
_cell.length_b   1.000
_cell.length_c   1.000
_cell.angle_alpha   90.00
_cell.angle_beta   90.00
_cell.angle_gamma   90.00
#
_symmetry.space_group_name_H-M   'P 1'
#
loop_
_entity.id
_entity.type
_entity.pdbx_description
1 polymer ?
#
loop_
_entity_poly.entity_id
_entity_poly.type
_entity_poly.pdbx_seq_one_letter_code
_entity_poly.pdbx_strand_id
1 'polypeptide(L)'
;MHDKVLAMGLSLVRELRCLGNEELIQVYHCGQSELSPESTNMLLSSDNRMELVDVCSDLEQKGVLTSEMAGKFKSWWIKPLAMYHTDIRHVILMDVDDIIIKDPATLRELSGYKETGTTFFYDRVLGDCKEFLNDEDNKEKYLPRLLRTFNYAMFNITGGENPSDHVLNSFSYSGKSCHEMDSSLVLIDKKRTGQTVLDIMFWFITQERFRFRFSWGDKETFWLAYELAHAPYFFSPWGVSVVSSSSNKDMKKHPDSLCGSILQYMPDPSGDAEMLYVNGKALMDPYPQGVDYVPKAQWNNMFNTFPTHMTPRQPRREVNTTGHEKMYIECLTGMGATPLPDAFAGMLLRRRLHYLGIVTGVLGSLDHCETFQTVDACSDLASRKIINDEMAGKFKNWWIKPLAVYHTDVRHVMLMDVDDIIIKDPAILRELEEYNKTGTTFFYDRVHGICTEFVIGHDGDGKYLPKLFSSFPYDQFNMTKGENPSEHVLESFAYTGKTCHEMDSSLVLIDKKRAGQTVMDVMLWFITKERFRFAYPFGDKETFWLSFEIAHIPYSFSPWGVSVVSSSPNKDVEKHPDSLCGSILQYLPDTNDNPQMLYVNGKALLDPFPEGVDLITKTRSNNMFNTSDKMAGQFQSWWIKPLAMYHTDLRHVMLMDVDDIFMKSPATLRDLEGYRSTGTTFFYDRVVKNCRKFMSGMDGGMQYMDKLITTFDYKRFNISGEAKPSENALKSFAYNNGTCHEMDSSLVLIDKERVGQAAMDVMFWFITEERFRYQFSFGDKETFWLSMEIAHVPYFFSPWGYMPIDDNNPEMLYVNGKALVDPYPSGVDGVATARRQNLYNTFPTHMVPRQKRTPTKLSRQQFTIECMVGLGSTLLPESFAGALMRRRLHFLGVTTGVLGSLQHCETYEHDF
;
A
#
# COMPACT_ATOMS: atom_id res chain seq x y z
N MET A 1 7.04 -27.04 9.19
CA MET A 1 5.84 -26.24 8.89
C MET A 1 4.64 -26.94 9.52
N HIS A 2 3.63 -26.19 9.98
CA HIS A 2 2.35 -26.71 10.49
C HIS A 2 1.22 -25.77 10.03
N ASP A 3 -0.05 -26.18 10.17
CA ASP A 3 -1.21 -25.43 9.64
C ASP A 3 -1.21 -23.94 10.01
N LYS A 4 -0.89 -23.58 11.27
CA LYS A 4 -0.91 -22.17 11.72
C LYS A 4 0.15 -21.25 11.07
N VAL A 5 1.13 -21.80 10.35
CA VAL A 5 2.14 -21.01 9.60
C VAL A 5 2.14 -21.35 8.11
N LEU A 6 1.14 -22.10 7.62
CA LEU A 6 1.00 -22.50 6.22
C LEU A 6 1.07 -21.29 5.29
N ALA A 7 0.22 -20.28 5.56
CA ALA A 7 0.13 -19.09 4.73
C ALA A 7 1.47 -18.34 4.64
N MET A 8 2.23 -18.32 5.73
CA MET A 8 3.54 -17.67 5.80
C MET A 8 4.59 -18.43 4.99
N GLY A 9 4.61 -19.75 5.11
CA GLY A 9 5.53 -20.63 4.39
C GLY A 9 5.24 -20.72 2.90
N LEU A 10 3.98 -20.91 2.49
CA LEU A 10 3.62 -20.99 1.07
C LEU A 10 3.84 -19.66 0.36
N SER A 11 3.59 -18.53 1.02
CA SER A 11 3.94 -17.24 0.44
C SER A 11 5.47 -17.04 0.32
N LEU A 12 6.29 -17.68 1.17
CA LEU A 12 7.76 -17.62 1.03
C LEU A 12 8.20 -18.38 -0.21
N VAL A 13 7.65 -19.58 -0.38
CA VAL A 13 7.86 -20.40 -1.58
C VAL A 13 7.56 -19.57 -2.82
N ARG A 14 6.41 -18.87 -2.83
CA ARG A 14 6.05 -18.05 -3.98
C ARG A 14 7.03 -16.91 -4.22
N GLU A 15 7.50 -16.23 -3.17
CA GLU A 15 8.52 -15.19 -3.33
C GLU A 15 9.85 -15.71 -3.89
N LEU A 16 10.29 -16.89 -3.45
CA LEU A 16 11.49 -17.51 -4.01
C LEU A 16 11.32 -17.75 -5.53
N ARG A 17 10.15 -18.23 -5.97
CA ARG A 17 9.85 -18.38 -7.40
C ARG A 17 9.82 -17.04 -8.15
N CYS A 18 9.25 -16.00 -7.54
CA CYS A 18 9.24 -14.66 -8.13
C CYS A 18 10.65 -14.05 -8.26
N LEU A 19 11.61 -14.48 -7.44
CA LEU A 19 13.03 -14.13 -7.56
C LEU A 19 13.79 -14.98 -8.60
N GLY A 20 13.12 -15.93 -9.26
CA GLY A 20 13.70 -16.81 -10.27
C GLY A 20 14.31 -18.09 -9.72
N ASN A 21 14.10 -18.42 -8.43
CA ASN A 21 14.60 -19.65 -7.86
C ASN A 21 13.82 -20.86 -8.39
N GLU A 22 14.48 -21.78 -9.07
CA GLU A 22 13.87 -23.01 -9.60
C GLU A 22 14.25 -24.27 -8.80
N GLU A 23 14.84 -24.12 -7.61
CA GLU A 23 15.36 -25.24 -6.84
C GLU A 23 14.24 -26.10 -6.21
N LEU A 24 14.59 -27.35 -5.87
CA LEU A 24 13.71 -28.23 -5.09
C LEU A 24 13.49 -27.62 -3.70
N ILE A 25 12.23 -27.54 -3.27
CA ILE A 25 11.88 -27.09 -1.92
C ILE A 25 11.32 -28.26 -1.13
N GLN A 26 11.95 -28.61 -0.01
CA GLN A 26 11.44 -29.60 0.94
C GLN A 26 10.79 -28.89 2.13
N VAL A 27 9.48 -29.11 2.32
CA VAL A 27 8.72 -28.64 3.49
C VAL A 27 8.71 -29.75 4.53
N TYR A 28 9.52 -29.56 5.57
CA TYR A 28 9.61 -30.49 6.68
C TYR A 28 8.49 -30.28 7.70
N HIS A 29 7.87 -31.38 8.14
CA HIS A 29 6.94 -31.45 9.27
C HIS A 29 7.16 -32.74 10.08
N CYS A 30 6.46 -32.89 11.19
CA CYS A 30 6.63 -33.95 12.16
C CYS A 30 5.28 -34.57 12.53
N GLY A 31 5.01 -35.76 11.99
CA GLY A 31 3.79 -36.53 12.20
C GLY A 31 2.65 -36.14 11.25
N GLN A 32 1.82 -37.14 10.94
CA GLN A 32 0.72 -37.06 9.98
C GLN A 32 -0.38 -36.05 10.33
N SER A 33 -0.48 -35.65 11.61
CA SER A 33 -1.53 -34.74 12.08
C SER A 33 -1.08 -33.27 12.16
N GLU A 34 0.15 -32.95 11.76
CA GLU A 34 0.69 -31.58 11.88
C GLU A 34 0.26 -30.68 10.70
N LEU A 35 -0.01 -31.28 9.54
CA LEU A 35 -0.59 -30.63 8.36
C LEU A 35 -1.92 -31.31 8.02
N SER A 36 -2.96 -30.50 7.77
CA SER A 36 -4.25 -31.02 7.32
C SER A 36 -4.19 -31.50 5.85
N PRO A 37 -5.15 -32.33 5.40
CA PRO A 37 -5.28 -32.69 3.98
C PRO A 37 -5.44 -31.47 3.07
N GLU A 38 -6.17 -30.45 3.51
CA GLU A 38 -6.36 -29.20 2.78
C GLU A 38 -5.05 -28.42 2.65
N SER A 39 -4.29 -28.29 3.74
CA SER A 39 -2.96 -27.67 3.74
C SER A 39 -1.99 -28.40 2.81
N THR A 40 -2.02 -29.74 2.84
CA THR A 40 -1.19 -30.61 1.99
C THR A 40 -1.53 -30.40 0.51
N ASN A 41 -2.82 -30.42 0.18
CA ASN A 41 -3.28 -30.21 -1.19
C ASN A 41 -2.89 -28.82 -1.70
N MET A 42 -3.08 -27.78 -0.88
CA MET A 42 -2.72 -26.40 -1.22
C MET A 42 -1.21 -26.23 -1.50
N LEU A 43 -0.35 -26.83 -0.67
CA LEU A 43 1.11 -26.78 -0.88
C LEU A 43 1.51 -27.45 -2.20
N LEU A 44 1.00 -28.67 -2.44
CA LEU A 44 1.37 -29.47 -3.61
C LEU A 44 0.76 -28.97 -4.92
N SER A 45 -0.41 -28.32 -4.87
CA SER A 45 -1.02 -27.70 -6.06
C SER A 45 -0.35 -26.39 -6.45
N SER A 46 0.29 -25.70 -5.49
CA SER A 46 0.89 -24.37 -5.71
C SER A 46 2.30 -24.40 -6.30
N ASP A 47 3.05 -25.51 -6.14
CA ASP A 47 4.43 -25.62 -6.64
C ASP A 47 4.74 -27.07 -7.04
N ASN A 48 5.11 -27.26 -8.31
CA ASN A 48 5.41 -28.58 -8.87
C ASN A 48 6.82 -29.11 -8.52
N ARG A 49 7.64 -28.32 -7.82
CA ARG A 49 8.98 -28.68 -7.34
C ARG A 49 9.05 -28.61 -5.81
N MET A 50 7.94 -28.90 -5.15
CA MET A 50 7.84 -29.01 -3.70
C MET A 50 7.66 -30.46 -3.26
N GLU A 51 8.37 -30.84 -2.20
CA GLU A 51 8.22 -32.12 -1.49
C GLU A 51 7.79 -31.86 -0.04
N LEU A 52 6.81 -32.63 0.46
CA LEU A 52 6.46 -32.65 1.87
C LEU A 52 7.16 -33.82 2.57
N VAL A 53 7.85 -33.54 3.68
CA VAL A 53 8.68 -34.53 4.37
C VAL A 53 8.25 -34.66 5.84
N ASP A 54 7.62 -35.79 6.18
CA ASP A 54 7.38 -36.19 7.58
C ASP A 54 8.63 -36.86 8.15
N VAL A 55 9.57 -36.03 8.61
CA VAL A 55 10.87 -36.51 9.10
C VAL A 55 10.73 -37.37 10.36
N CYS A 56 9.72 -37.10 11.17
CA CYS A 56 9.51 -37.83 12.43
C CYS A 56 9.04 -39.24 12.17
N SER A 57 8.00 -39.42 11.34
CA SER A 57 7.51 -40.75 11.00
C SER A 57 8.54 -41.57 10.20
N ASP A 58 9.31 -40.95 9.31
CA ASP A 58 10.38 -41.65 8.59
C ASP A 58 11.49 -42.15 9.54
N LEU A 59 11.99 -41.29 10.43
CA LEU A 59 13.06 -41.67 11.37
C LEU A 59 12.59 -42.65 12.46
N GLU A 60 11.31 -42.61 12.85
CA GLU A 60 10.70 -43.64 13.70
C GLU A 60 10.66 -45.00 12.99
N GLN A 61 10.21 -45.04 11.73
CA GLN A 61 10.15 -46.28 10.94
C GLN A 61 11.54 -46.90 10.71
N LYS A 62 12.57 -46.05 10.55
CA LYS A 62 13.97 -46.46 10.44
C LYS A 62 14.59 -46.88 11.78
N GLY A 63 13.87 -46.73 12.90
CA GLY A 63 14.37 -47.05 14.24
C GLY A 63 15.43 -46.09 14.76
N VAL A 64 15.59 -44.91 14.14
CA VAL A 64 16.55 -43.88 14.55
C VAL A 64 16.01 -43.06 15.72
N LEU A 65 14.70 -42.80 15.74
CA LEU A 65 14.01 -42.12 16.83
C LEU A 65 12.95 -43.04 17.46
N THR A 66 12.76 -42.90 18.77
CA THR A 66 11.57 -43.44 19.45
C THR A 66 10.38 -42.50 19.28
N SER A 67 9.15 -43.00 19.40
CA SER A 67 7.96 -42.15 19.29
C SER A 67 7.90 -41.04 20.34
N GLU A 68 8.44 -41.29 21.54
CA GLU A 68 8.56 -40.26 22.56
C GLU A 68 9.52 -39.13 22.12
N MET A 69 10.66 -39.49 21.52
CA MET A 69 11.66 -38.53 21.07
C MET A 69 11.17 -37.73 19.86
N ALA A 70 10.55 -38.39 18.88
CA ALA A 70 10.02 -37.73 17.70
C ALA A 70 8.96 -36.69 18.06
N GLY A 71 8.09 -36.98 19.05
CA GLY A 71 7.12 -36.02 19.59
C GLY A 71 7.72 -34.72 20.14
N LYS A 72 9.04 -34.66 20.38
CA LYS A 72 9.75 -33.44 20.82
C LYS A 72 10.18 -32.53 19.66
N PHE A 73 10.05 -32.97 18.41
CA PHE A 73 10.47 -32.22 17.21
C PHE A 73 9.36 -31.41 16.54
N LYS A 74 8.14 -31.36 17.09
CA LYS A 74 7.11 -30.35 16.75
C LYS A 74 7.50 -28.97 17.30
N SER A 75 8.66 -28.47 16.93
CA SER A 75 9.32 -27.25 17.44
C SER A 75 10.43 -26.78 16.50
N TRP A 76 11.11 -25.68 16.82
CA TRP A 76 12.25 -25.15 16.06
C TRP A 76 13.37 -26.16 15.81
N TRP A 77 13.52 -27.15 16.70
CA TRP A 77 14.52 -28.21 16.57
C TRP A 77 14.32 -29.13 15.36
N ILE A 78 13.21 -29.03 14.63
CA ILE A 78 13.03 -29.74 13.37
C ILE A 78 14.04 -29.30 12.30
N LYS A 79 14.56 -28.07 12.33
CA LYS A 79 15.54 -27.57 11.36
C LYS A 79 16.85 -28.38 11.33
N PRO A 80 17.57 -28.56 12.46
CA PRO A 80 18.76 -29.41 12.47
C PRO A 80 18.44 -30.89 12.22
N LEU A 81 17.24 -31.37 12.61
CA LEU A 81 16.79 -32.71 12.23
C LEU A 81 16.60 -32.84 10.71
N ALA A 82 16.07 -31.80 10.06
CA ALA A 82 15.92 -31.73 8.61
C ALA A 82 17.29 -31.72 7.89
N MET A 83 18.25 -30.94 8.40
CA MET A 83 19.64 -30.94 7.90
C MET A 83 20.28 -32.34 8.00
N TYR A 84 20.09 -33.02 9.14
CA TYR A 84 20.56 -34.39 9.33
C TYR A 84 19.90 -35.35 8.32
N HIS A 85 18.58 -35.27 8.18
CA HIS A 85 17.77 -36.19 7.38
C HIS A 85 17.91 -36.04 5.86
N THR A 86 17.87 -34.80 5.32
CA THR A 86 17.79 -34.56 3.88
C THR A 86 18.98 -35.18 3.12
N ASP A 87 18.75 -35.72 1.94
CA ASP A 87 19.81 -36.17 1.03
C ASP A 87 20.29 -35.07 0.08
N ILE A 88 19.69 -33.87 0.13
CA ILE A 88 20.12 -32.70 -0.62
C ILE A 88 21.54 -32.32 -0.20
N ARG A 89 22.43 -32.17 -1.20
CA ARG A 89 23.82 -31.80 -0.96
C ARG A 89 23.98 -30.34 -0.50
N HIS A 90 23.49 -29.39 -1.30
CA HIS A 90 23.63 -27.96 -1.05
C HIS A 90 22.34 -27.42 -0.44
N VAL A 91 22.24 -27.46 0.89
CA VAL A 91 21.03 -27.13 1.62
C VAL A 91 21.04 -25.65 1.99
N ILE A 92 19.91 -24.97 1.76
CA ILE A 92 19.58 -23.66 2.31
C ILE A 92 18.37 -23.88 3.22
N LEU A 93 18.57 -23.83 4.54
CA LEU A 93 17.46 -23.85 5.51
C LEU A 93 16.99 -22.42 5.76
N MET A 94 15.67 -22.26 5.84
CA MET A 94 15.01 -20.97 5.96
C MET A 94 13.90 -21.01 7.00
N ASP A 95 13.67 -19.89 7.69
CA ASP A 95 12.43 -19.71 8.41
C ASP A 95 11.30 -19.33 7.47
N VAL A 96 10.08 -19.74 7.83
CA VAL A 96 8.89 -19.40 7.02
C VAL A 96 8.57 -17.91 7.05
N ASP A 97 9.00 -17.19 8.09
CA ASP A 97 8.76 -15.76 8.30
C ASP A 97 9.87 -14.86 7.74
N ASP A 98 10.78 -15.43 6.94
CA ASP A 98 11.77 -14.66 6.20
C ASP A 98 11.13 -13.88 5.04
N ILE A 99 11.65 -12.67 4.83
CA ILE A 99 11.37 -11.79 3.70
C ILE A 99 12.67 -11.67 2.93
N ILE A 100 12.71 -12.30 1.76
CA ILE A 100 13.89 -12.41 0.92
C ILE A 100 13.94 -11.25 -0.06
N ILE A 101 15.07 -10.55 -0.08
CA ILE A 101 15.30 -9.40 -0.96
C ILE A 101 16.10 -9.80 -2.20
N LYS A 102 16.96 -10.80 -2.05
CA LYS A 102 17.79 -11.36 -3.12
C LYS A 102 17.76 -12.88 -3.07
N ASP A 103 17.76 -13.53 -4.22
CA ASP A 103 17.78 -15.00 -4.31
C ASP A 103 18.95 -15.57 -3.47
N PRO A 104 18.66 -16.34 -2.40
CA PRO A 104 19.69 -16.86 -1.50
C PRO A 104 20.60 -17.89 -2.18
N ALA A 105 20.22 -18.45 -3.34
CA ALA A 105 21.09 -19.35 -4.10
C ALA A 105 22.41 -18.66 -4.51
N THR A 106 22.40 -17.33 -4.69
CA THR A 106 23.59 -16.54 -5.03
C THR A 106 24.69 -16.60 -3.98
N LEU A 107 24.36 -16.92 -2.72
CA LEU A 107 25.34 -17.06 -1.64
C LEU A 107 26.35 -18.19 -1.91
N ARG A 108 25.99 -19.20 -2.70
CA ARG A 108 26.91 -20.30 -3.06
C ARG A 108 28.09 -19.84 -3.91
N GLU A 109 27.95 -18.68 -4.56
CA GLU A 109 29.00 -18.12 -5.40
C GLU A 109 30.05 -17.32 -4.62
N LEU A 110 29.76 -16.97 -3.36
CA LEU A 110 30.65 -16.18 -2.51
C LEU A 110 31.81 -17.02 -1.98
N SER A 111 32.95 -16.37 -1.75
CA SER A 111 34.19 -17.03 -1.32
C SER A 111 34.00 -17.78 0.00
N GLY A 112 33.31 -17.21 0.98
CA GLY A 112 33.06 -17.86 2.27
C GLY A 112 32.40 -19.24 2.15
N TYR A 113 31.39 -19.37 1.28
CA TYR A 113 30.75 -20.64 0.99
C TYR A 113 31.65 -21.57 0.17
N LYS A 114 32.33 -21.06 -0.87
CA LYS A 114 33.27 -21.85 -1.68
C LYS A 114 34.44 -22.41 -0.86
N GLU A 115 34.88 -21.69 0.16
CA GLU A 115 36.02 -22.04 1.00
C GLU A 115 35.68 -23.02 2.11
N THR A 116 34.49 -22.94 2.72
CA THR A 116 34.12 -23.78 3.88
C THR A 116 32.96 -24.73 3.62
N GLY A 117 32.10 -24.41 2.66
CA GLY A 117 30.84 -25.10 2.41
C GLY A 117 29.71 -24.62 3.32
N THR A 118 29.92 -23.56 4.10
CA THR A 118 28.89 -23.01 4.99
C THR A 118 28.74 -21.50 4.85
N THR A 119 27.58 -21.00 5.27
CA THR A 119 27.37 -19.57 5.50
C THR A 119 26.39 -19.40 6.64
N PHE A 120 26.88 -18.83 7.74
CA PHE A 120 26.12 -18.54 8.96
C PHE A 120 26.07 -17.03 9.21
N PHE A 121 25.07 -16.58 9.96
CA PHE A 121 24.86 -15.16 10.26
C PHE A 121 24.87 -14.92 11.77
N TYR A 122 25.30 -13.74 12.19
CA TYR A 122 25.37 -13.41 13.61
C TYR A 122 24.02 -12.91 14.14
N ASP A 123 23.71 -13.25 15.39
CA ASP A 123 22.62 -12.64 16.16
C ASP A 123 23.12 -11.39 16.92
N ARG A 124 22.20 -10.73 17.64
CA ARG A 124 22.42 -9.57 18.50
C ARG A 124 23.42 -9.91 19.61
N VAL A 125 24.29 -8.93 19.89
CA VAL A 125 25.24 -9.00 21.00
C VAL A 125 24.56 -8.37 22.23
N LEU A 126 23.87 -9.21 23.00
CA LEU A 126 23.11 -8.80 24.18
C LEU A 126 23.99 -8.76 25.43
N GLY A 127 24.33 -7.55 25.89
CA GLY A 127 25.04 -7.36 27.16
C GLY A 127 24.25 -7.92 28.35
N ASP A 128 24.98 -8.48 29.33
CA ASP A 128 24.45 -9.06 30.57
C ASP A 128 23.50 -10.28 30.41
N CYS A 129 23.49 -10.93 29.24
CA CYS A 129 22.72 -12.15 29.05
C CYS A 129 23.41 -13.37 29.68
N LYS A 130 22.77 -13.97 30.70
CA LYS A 130 23.25 -15.14 31.46
C LYS A 130 22.56 -16.46 31.10
N GLU A 131 21.88 -16.51 29.97
CA GLU A 131 21.21 -17.71 29.49
C GLU A 131 22.10 -18.46 28.48
N PHE A 132 21.71 -19.68 28.11
CA PHE A 132 22.28 -20.43 26.98
C PHE A 132 23.80 -20.66 27.09
N LEU A 133 24.57 -20.18 26.13
CA LEU A 133 26.03 -20.35 26.09
C LEU A 133 26.75 -19.70 27.28
N ASN A 134 26.11 -18.71 27.92
CA ASN A 134 26.62 -17.99 29.08
C ASN A 134 26.09 -18.49 30.42
N ASP A 135 25.15 -19.43 30.41
CA ASP A 135 24.63 -20.04 31.63
C ASP A 135 25.69 -20.93 32.28
N GLU A 136 25.54 -21.19 33.58
CA GLU A 136 26.51 -21.94 34.37
C GLU A 136 26.18 -23.45 34.39
N ASP A 137 27.11 -24.27 33.88
CA ASP A 137 27.09 -25.73 34.01
C ASP A 137 28.13 -26.15 35.05
N ASN A 138 27.66 -26.55 36.23
CA ASN A 138 28.46 -26.82 37.44
C ASN A 138 29.53 -25.75 37.72
N LYS A 139 29.10 -24.49 37.87
CA LYS A 139 29.92 -23.32 38.26
C LYS A 139 30.95 -22.85 37.22
N GLU A 140 30.87 -23.35 35.99
CA GLU A 140 31.65 -22.87 34.85
C GLU A 140 30.68 -22.45 33.74
N LYS A 141 31.04 -21.44 32.93
CA LYS A 141 30.25 -21.09 31.74
C LYS A 141 30.13 -22.30 30.82
N TYR A 142 28.94 -22.52 30.26
CA TYR A 142 28.63 -23.68 29.45
C TYR A 142 29.59 -23.87 28.27
N LEU A 143 29.80 -22.84 27.44
CA LEU A 143 30.58 -23.00 26.20
C LEU A 143 32.05 -23.42 26.44
N PRO A 144 32.84 -22.75 27.31
CA PRO A 144 34.18 -23.22 27.65
C PRO A 144 34.20 -24.64 28.23
N ARG A 145 33.23 -24.96 29.09
CA ARG A 145 33.12 -26.31 29.67
C ARG A 145 32.81 -27.36 28.61
N LEU A 146 31.90 -27.08 27.69
CA LEU A 146 31.53 -27.96 26.60
C LEU A 146 32.76 -28.31 25.77
N LEU A 147 33.52 -27.32 25.31
CA LEU A 147 34.74 -27.52 24.51
C LEU A 147 35.76 -28.41 25.23
N ARG A 148 35.93 -28.22 26.54
CA ARG A 148 36.86 -28.99 27.37
C ARG A 148 36.41 -30.41 27.72
N THR A 149 35.11 -30.61 27.93
CA THR A 149 34.56 -31.86 28.48
C THR A 149 33.83 -32.73 27.45
N PHE A 150 33.69 -32.25 26.22
CA PHE A 150 33.11 -33.01 25.13
C PHE A 150 33.88 -34.31 24.87
N ASN A 151 33.14 -35.39 24.62
CA ASN A 151 33.74 -36.70 24.38
C ASN A 151 34.16 -36.85 22.91
N TYR A 152 35.24 -36.19 22.51
CA TYR A 152 35.78 -36.25 21.15
C TYR A 152 36.04 -37.68 20.65
N ALA A 153 36.45 -38.59 21.55
CA ALA A 153 36.70 -39.98 21.23
C ALA A 153 35.42 -40.73 20.78
N MET A 154 34.24 -40.35 21.30
CA MET A 154 32.95 -40.93 20.88
C MET A 154 32.67 -40.72 19.39
N PHE A 155 33.17 -39.61 18.82
CA PHE A 155 32.94 -39.22 17.43
C PHE A 155 34.17 -39.44 16.53
N ASN A 156 35.17 -40.20 17.00
CA ASN A 156 36.43 -40.47 16.30
C ASN A 156 37.25 -39.21 15.96
N ILE A 157 37.16 -38.17 16.78
CA ILE A 157 37.90 -36.91 16.57
C ILE A 157 39.24 -36.99 17.31
N THR A 158 40.34 -36.87 16.54
CA THR A 158 41.70 -36.86 17.07
C THR A 158 42.13 -35.44 17.46
N GLY A 159 42.91 -35.31 18.54
CA GLY A 159 43.45 -34.01 18.99
C GLY A 159 42.83 -33.50 20.29
N GLY A 160 41.72 -34.09 20.75
CA GLY A 160 41.04 -33.67 21.98
C GLY A 160 40.44 -32.26 21.86
N GLU A 161 40.45 -31.49 22.94
CA GLU A 161 40.04 -30.08 22.93
C GLU A 161 41.02 -29.24 22.09
N ASN A 162 40.54 -28.68 20.98
CA ASN A 162 41.31 -27.79 20.10
C ASN A 162 40.43 -26.66 19.53
N PRO A 163 39.97 -25.70 20.37
CA PRO A 163 39.09 -24.62 19.93
C PRO A 163 39.77 -23.74 18.88
N SER A 164 39.00 -23.36 17.86
CA SER A 164 39.44 -22.49 16.79
C SER A 164 39.66 -21.05 17.26
N ASP A 165 40.49 -20.29 16.54
CA ASP A 165 40.64 -18.85 16.78
C ASP A 165 39.30 -18.12 16.64
N HIS A 166 38.37 -18.64 15.83
CA HIS A 166 37.03 -18.06 15.70
C HIS A 166 36.26 -18.14 17.02
N VAL A 167 36.10 -19.33 17.60
CA VAL A 167 35.34 -19.47 18.86
C VAL A 167 36.04 -18.75 20.02
N LEU A 168 37.38 -18.78 20.09
CA LEU A 168 38.11 -18.10 21.15
C LEU A 168 37.91 -16.57 21.13
N ASN A 169 37.71 -16.00 19.94
CA ASN A 169 37.44 -14.57 19.75
C ASN A 169 35.93 -14.21 19.74
N SER A 170 35.04 -15.19 19.90
CA SER A 170 33.59 -14.99 19.90
C SER A 170 33.08 -14.20 21.12
N PHE A 171 31.97 -13.49 20.93
CA PHE A 171 31.29 -12.83 22.05
C PHE A 171 30.67 -13.84 23.02
N SER A 172 30.25 -15.01 22.54
CA SER A 172 29.76 -16.07 23.43
C SER A 172 30.85 -16.73 24.27
N TYR A 173 32.05 -16.97 23.75
CA TYR A 173 33.13 -17.55 24.56
C TYR A 173 33.63 -16.61 25.66
N SER A 174 33.78 -15.31 25.35
CA SER A 174 34.07 -14.27 26.35
C SER A 174 32.90 -14.01 27.31
N GLY A 175 31.72 -14.54 27.00
CA GLY A 175 30.44 -14.36 27.68
C GLY A 175 29.92 -12.92 27.73
N LYS A 176 30.13 -12.22 26.63
CA LYS A 176 29.52 -10.92 26.30
C LYS A 176 28.18 -11.06 25.59
N SER A 177 27.89 -12.22 25.00
CA SER A 177 26.60 -12.54 24.37
C SER A 177 26.17 -13.97 24.65
N CYS A 178 24.90 -14.20 24.95
CA CYS A 178 24.36 -15.57 25.08
C CYS A 178 23.98 -16.20 23.73
N HIS A 179 23.93 -15.38 22.67
CA HIS A 179 23.63 -15.79 21.31
C HIS A 179 24.82 -15.47 20.40
N GLU A 180 25.20 -16.45 19.58
CA GLU A 180 26.22 -16.26 18.57
C GLU A 180 25.57 -16.18 17.18
N MET A 181 24.69 -17.14 16.89
CA MET A 181 24.16 -17.36 15.56
C MET A 181 22.67 -17.00 15.42
N ASP A 182 22.34 -16.34 14.31
CA ASP A 182 20.99 -16.25 13.77
C ASP A 182 20.77 -17.43 12.80
N SER A 183 19.77 -18.27 13.08
CA SER A 183 19.45 -19.46 12.27
C SER A 183 18.24 -19.31 11.36
N SER A 184 17.81 -18.06 11.09
CA SER A 184 16.80 -17.78 10.08
C SER A 184 17.21 -18.27 8.70
N LEU A 185 18.49 -18.08 8.32
CA LEU A 185 19.06 -18.63 7.09
C LEU A 185 20.34 -19.42 7.38
N VAL A 186 20.42 -20.69 6.94
CA VAL A 186 21.60 -21.55 7.16
C VAL A 186 21.98 -22.28 5.87
N LEU A 187 23.23 -22.12 5.41
CA LEU A 187 23.72 -22.78 4.20
C LEU A 187 24.77 -23.82 4.54
N ILE A 188 24.62 -25.04 4.00
CA ILE A 188 25.54 -26.18 4.23
C ILE A 188 25.71 -27.01 2.95
N ASP A 189 26.96 -27.28 2.55
CA ASP A 189 27.33 -28.34 1.59
C ASP A 189 27.61 -29.64 2.36
N LYS A 190 26.62 -30.52 2.44
CA LYS A 190 26.69 -31.79 3.20
C LYS A 190 27.84 -32.68 2.75
N LYS A 191 28.29 -32.57 1.50
CA LYS A 191 29.44 -33.36 1.01
C LYS A 191 30.74 -32.93 1.69
N ARG A 192 30.86 -31.67 2.08
CA ARG A 192 32.05 -31.11 2.74
C ARG A 192 32.00 -31.20 4.26
N THR A 193 30.80 -31.10 4.83
CA THR A 193 30.51 -31.23 6.27
C THR A 193 31.00 -32.55 6.86
N GLY A 194 30.84 -33.64 6.11
CA GLY A 194 31.15 -35.00 6.58
C GLY A 194 30.14 -35.52 7.60
N GLN A 195 30.14 -36.84 7.82
CA GLN A 195 29.17 -37.49 8.72
C GLN A 195 29.38 -37.10 10.19
N THR A 196 30.62 -36.91 10.62
CA THR A 196 30.97 -36.55 12.01
C THR A 196 30.22 -35.30 12.49
N VAL A 197 30.20 -34.23 11.69
CA VAL A 197 29.47 -33.00 12.05
C VAL A 197 27.97 -33.27 12.17
N LEU A 198 27.39 -34.06 11.25
CA LEU A 198 25.98 -34.42 11.29
C LEU A 198 25.63 -35.28 12.51
N ASP A 199 26.53 -36.18 12.93
CA ASP A 199 26.36 -37.01 14.12
C ASP A 199 26.42 -36.17 15.41
N ILE A 200 27.33 -35.19 15.48
CA ILE A 200 27.40 -34.24 16.59
C ILE A 200 26.15 -33.35 16.62
N MET A 201 25.69 -32.87 15.47
CA MET A 201 24.43 -32.12 15.34
C MET A 201 23.25 -32.95 15.85
N PHE A 202 23.18 -34.23 15.46
CA PHE A 202 22.16 -35.15 15.92
C PHE A 202 22.25 -35.41 17.44
N TRP A 203 23.46 -35.52 17.99
CA TRP A 203 23.69 -35.63 19.43
C TRP A 203 23.20 -34.38 20.19
N PHE A 204 23.47 -33.18 19.69
CA PHE A 204 23.00 -31.94 20.31
C PHE A 204 21.48 -31.94 20.46
N ILE A 205 20.78 -32.36 19.39
CA ILE A 205 19.31 -32.30 19.34
C ILE A 205 18.62 -33.51 19.96
N THR A 206 19.33 -34.61 20.26
CA THR A 206 18.71 -35.80 20.88
C THR A 206 19.18 -36.05 22.31
N GLN A 207 20.33 -35.52 22.70
CA GLN A 207 20.92 -35.74 24.02
C GLN A 207 21.15 -34.41 24.74
N GLU A 208 22.01 -33.56 24.19
CA GLU A 208 22.54 -32.42 24.93
C GLU A 208 21.48 -31.40 25.29
N ARG A 209 20.55 -31.09 24.37
CA ARG A 209 19.45 -30.14 24.64
C ARG A 209 18.56 -30.55 25.82
N PHE A 210 18.52 -31.84 26.15
CA PHE A 210 17.73 -32.35 27.28
C PHE A 210 18.53 -32.38 28.58
N ARG A 211 19.86 -32.39 28.49
CA ARG A 211 20.76 -32.24 29.64
C ARG A 211 20.94 -30.77 30.02
N PHE A 212 21.13 -29.90 29.03
CA PHE A 212 21.44 -28.49 29.22
C PHE A 212 20.79 -27.61 28.14
N ARG A 213 20.20 -26.48 28.54
CA ARG A 213 19.55 -25.53 27.63
C ARG A 213 20.59 -24.60 27.00
N PHE A 214 21.37 -25.13 26.05
CA PHE A 214 22.50 -24.41 25.46
C PHE A 214 22.12 -23.35 24.41
N SER A 215 20.88 -23.35 23.91
CA SER A 215 20.45 -22.48 22.82
C SER A 215 18.97 -22.07 22.94
N TRP A 216 18.63 -20.92 22.36
CA TRP A 216 17.24 -20.56 22.08
C TRP A 216 16.80 -21.30 20.83
N GLY A 217 16.17 -22.45 21.03
CA GLY A 217 15.82 -23.33 19.92
C GLY A 217 17.07 -23.93 19.28
N ASP A 218 17.11 -23.96 17.96
CA ASP A 218 18.11 -24.63 17.14
C ASP A 218 19.41 -23.82 16.91
N LYS A 219 19.41 -22.52 17.19
CA LYS A 219 20.38 -21.53 16.69
C LYS A 219 21.85 -21.93 16.80
N GLU A 220 22.29 -22.31 18.00
CA GLU A 220 23.71 -22.55 18.26
C GLU A 220 24.18 -23.94 17.78
N THR A 221 23.24 -24.82 17.42
CA THR A 221 23.52 -26.23 17.08
C THR A 221 24.43 -26.35 15.86
N PHE A 222 24.22 -25.50 14.86
CA PHE A 222 24.89 -25.63 13.57
C PHE A 222 26.38 -25.38 13.71
N TRP A 223 26.79 -24.19 14.16
CA TRP A 223 28.20 -23.85 14.25
C TRP A 223 28.94 -24.64 15.34
N LEU A 224 28.29 -24.97 16.47
CA LEU A 224 28.90 -25.80 17.52
C LEU A 224 29.25 -27.20 17.01
N ALA A 225 28.42 -27.79 16.14
CA ALA A 225 28.72 -29.09 15.56
C ALA A 225 29.97 -29.06 14.66
N TYR A 226 30.19 -27.96 13.92
CA TYR A 226 31.41 -27.78 13.15
C TYR A 226 32.62 -27.54 14.05
N GLU A 227 32.48 -26.67 15.05
CA GLU A 227 33.54 -26.36 16.01
C GLU A 227 34.03 -27.62 16.72
N LEU A 228 33.11 -28.42 17.29
CA LEU A 228 33.47 -29.66 17.98
C LEU A 228 34.04 -30.73 17.05
N ALA A 229 33.64 -30.75 15.78
CA ALA A 229 34.21 -31.67 14.78
C ALA A 229 35.58 -31.24 14.24
N HIS A 230 36.09 -30.07 14.66
CA HIS A 230 37.25 -29.40 14.06
C HIS A 230 37.10 -29.19 12.53
N ALA A 231 35.87 -28.96 12.08
CA ALA A 231 35.56 -28.70 10.68
C ALA A 231 35.53 -27.17 10.42
N PRO A 232 36.06 -26.70 9.27
CA PRO A 232 36.01 -25.27 8.97
C PRO A 232 34.56 -24.81 8.70
N TYR A 233 34.23 -23.61 9.17
CA TYR A 233 32.94 -22.95 8.93
C TYR A 233 33.12 -21.45 8.72
N PHE A 234 32.14 -20.82 8.09
CA PHE A 234 32.15 -19.40 7.77
C PHE A 234 30.93 -18.68 8.34
N PHE A 235 31.19 -17.60 9.09
CA PHE A 235 30.19 -16.59 9.43
C PHE A 235 30.33 -15.38 8.50
N SER A 236 29.20 -14.74 8.20
CA SER A 236 29.16 -13.42 7.57
C SER A 236 30.13 -12.46 8.27
N PRO A 237 30.89 -11.63 7.53
CA PRO A 237 31.78 -10.64 8.13
C PRO A 237 31.01 -9.50 8.83
N TRP A 238 29.69 -9.43 8.64
CA TRP A 238 28.84 -8.35 9.11
C TRP A 238 28.08 -8.74 10.38
N GLY A 239 27.94 -7.79 11.30
CA GLY A 239 27.06 -7.93 12.44
C GLY A 239 25.58 -7.85 12.05
N VAL A 240 24.72 -8.31 12.94
CA VAL A 240 23.27 -8.21 12.76
C VAL A 240 22.81 -6.76 12.57
N SER A 241 21.78 -6.57 11.76
CA SER A 241 21.08 -5.30 11.60
C SER A 241 19.60 -5.49 11.89
N VAL A 242 18.81 -4.41 11.97
CA VAL A 242 17.36 -4.51 12.09
C VAL A 242 16.64 -3.58 11.13
N VAL A 243 15.42 -3.95 10.76
CA VAL A 243 14.44 -3.04 10.16
C VAL A 243 13.63 -2.40 11.27
N SER A 244 13.37 -1.09 11.16
CA SER A 244 12.52 -0.37 12.10
C SER A 244 11.15 -1.05 12.21
N SER A 245 10.76 -1.49 13.40
CA SER A 245 9.42 -2.05 13.68
C SER A 245 8.45 -1.03 14.29
N SER A 246 8.95 0.16 14.65
CA SER A 246 8.15 1.17 15.34
C SER A 246 7.45 2.12 14.39
N SER A 247 6.13 2.12 14.43
CA SER A 247 5.28 3.07 13.73
C SER A 247 5.09 4.39 14.50
N ASN A 248 5.70 4.56 15.69
CA ASN A 248 5.52 5.76 16.54
C ASN A 248 6.75 6.68 16.62
N LYS A 249 6.93 7.50 15.58
CA LYS A 249 7.90 8.63 15.58
C LYS A 249 9.31 8.23 16.05
N ASP A 250 9.71 6.99 15.79
CA ASP A 250 10.95 6.39 16.32
C ASP A 250 12.15 7.21 15.89
N MET A 251 12.23 7.52 14.59
CA MET A 251 13.27 8.40 14.04
C MET A 251 13.31 9.81 14.62
N LYS A 252 12.21 10.31 15.21
CA LYS A 252 12.20 11.60 15.92
C LYS A 252 12.70 11.48 17.35
N LYS A 253 12.50 10.33 18.00
CA LYS A 253 12.89 10.07 19.40
C LYS A 253 14.29 9.47 19.52
N HIS A 254 14.64 8.61 18.57
CA HIS A 254 15.80 7.72 18.56
C HIS A 254 16.42 7.69 17.15
N PRO A 255 17.04 8.80 16.69
CA PRO A 255 17.52 8.92 15.32
C PRO A 255 18.69 7.98 14.97
N ASP A 256 19.39 7.43 15.96
CA ASP A 256 20.58 6.59 15.82
C ASP A 256 20.40 5.17 16.38
N SER A 257 19.18 4.80 16.75
CA SER A 257 18.87 3.54 17.42
C SER A 257 17.58 2.97 16.86
N LEU A 258 17.62 1.72 16.39
CA LEU A 258 16.46 1.08 15.77
C LEU A 258 16.09 -0.20 16.53
N CYS A 259 14.80 -0.45 16.67
CA CYS A 259 14.26 -1.68 17.22
C CYS A 259 13.44 -2.42 16.19
N GLY A 260 13.63 -3.74 16.07
CA GLY A 260 12.75 -4.54 15.24
C GLY A 260 13.32 -5.85 14.73
N SER A 261 12.78 -6.28 13.58
CA SER A 261 13.08 -7.54 12.90
C SER A 261 14.54 -7.61 12.44
N ILE A 262 15.16 -8.79 12.61
CA ILE A 262 16.54 -9.03 12.19
C ILE A 262 16.66 -8.84 10.68
N LEU A 263 17.71 -8.14 10.25
CA LEU A 263 18.12 -7.94 8.88
C LEU A 263 19.56 -8.42 8.72
N GLN A 264 19.82 -9.16 7.64
CA GLN A 264 21.16 -9.54 7.25
C GLN A 264 21.52 -8.96 5.88
N TYR A 265 22.77 -8.55 5.74
CA TYR A 265 23.36 -8.10 4.49
C TYR A 265 24.04 -9.26 3.75
N MET A 266 24.23 -9.10 2.44
CA MET A 266 25.07 -10.00 1.65
C MET A 266 26.47 -10.14 2.28
N PRO A 267 26.96 -11.37 2.53
CA PRO A 267 28.24 -11.61 3.19
C PRO A 267 29.44 -11.47 2.23
N ASP A 268 29.42 -10.41 1.42
CA ASP A 268 30.51 -10.01 0.54
C ASP A 268 31.24 -8.80 1.16
N PRO A 269 32.52 -8.96 1.60
CA PRO A 269 33.34 -7.87 2.11
C PRO A 269 33.63 -6.76 1.08
N SER A 270 33.58 -7.09 -0.21
CA SER A 270 34.03 -6.24 -1.32
C SER A 270 32.90 -5.50 -2.04
N GLY A 271 31.66 -5.95 -1.87
CA GLY A 271 30.47 -5.39 -2.50
C GLY A 271 29.81 -4.26 -1.70
N ASP A 272 28.83 -3.62 -2.35
CA ASP A 272 27.96 -2.63 -1.72
C ASP A 272 27.12 -3.24 -0.58
N ALA A 273 26.58 -2.38 0.29
CA ALA A 273 25.74 -2.80 1.42
C ALA A 273 24.35 -3.26 0.97
N GLU A 274 24.31 -4.42 0.30
CA GLU A 274 23.09 -5.00 -0.24
C GLU A 274 22.35 -5.86 0.81
N MET A 275 21.06 -5.59 0.98
CA MET A 275 20.19 -6.38 1.84
C MET A 275 19.99 -7.78 1.27
N LEU A 276 20.06 -8.81 2.12
CA LEU A 276 19.79 -10.19 1.73
C LEU A 276 18.39 -10.62 2.19
N TYR A 277 18.13 -10.60 3.50
CA TYR A 277 16.84 -11.00 4.07
C TYR A 277 16.49 -10.26 5.35
N VAL A 278 15.21 -10.31 5.72
CA VAL A 278 14.67 -9.84 6.99
C VAL A 278 13.86 -10.95 7.63
N ASN A 279 14.16 -11.36 8.87
CA ASN A 279 13.34 -12.28 9.64
C ASN A 279 12.21 -11.52 10.34
N GLY A 280 11.00 -11.63 9.79
CA GLY A 280 10.04 -10.53 9.81
C GLY A 280 8.60 -10.92 10.09
N LYS A 281 8.30 -11.81 11.05
CA LYS A 281 6.89 -12.15 11.37
C LYS A 281 6.00 -10.91 11.59
N ALA A 282 6.50 -9.91 12.32
CA ALA A 282 5.81 -8.66 12.59
C ALA A 282 5.70 -7.73 11.36
N LEU A 283 6.37 -8.03 10.26
CA LEU A 283 6.16 -7.31 9.00
C LEU A 283 5.04 -7.96 8.16
N MET A 284 4.61 -9.17 8.51
CA MET A 284 3.66 -9.99 7.73
C MET A 284 2.33 -10.20 8.45
N ASP A 285 2.39 -10.63 9.71
CA ASP A 285 1.24 -10.95 10.53
C ASP A 285 0.92 -9.77 11.47
N PRO A 286 -0.29 -9.18 11.39
CA PRO A 286 -0.76 -8.15 12.32
C PRO A 286 -0.69 -8.56 13.79
N TYR A 287 -0.74 -9.87 14.07
CA TYR A 287 -0.74 -10.44 15.42
C TYR A 287 0.33 -11.52 15.55
N PRO A 288 1.63 -11.16 15.50
CA PRO A 288 2.71 -12.14 15.43
C PRO A 288 2.78 -13.06 16.67
N GLN A 289 2.31 -12.59 17.83
CA GLN A 289 2.18 -13.38 19.07
C GLN A 289 0.74 -13.87 19.33
N GLY A 290 -0.19 -13.61 18.42
CA GLY A 290 -1.62 -13.88 18.57
C GLY A 290 -2.41 -12.70 19.14
N VAL A 291 -3.71 -12.65 18.80
CA VAL A 291 -4.62 -11.53 19.15
C VAL A 291 -4.70 -11.29 20.66
N ASP A 292 -4.60 -12.35 21.46
CA ASP A 292 -4.67 -12.26 22.93
C ASP A 292 -3.45 -11.57 23.57
N TYR A 293 -2.33 -11.50 22.84
CA TYR A 293 -1.12 -10.85 23.31
C TYR A 293 -1.06 -9.37 22.95
N VAL A 294 -1.98 -8.84 22.12
CA VAL A 294 -1.99 -7.43 21.69
C VAL A 294 -1.92 -6.44 22.86
N PRO A 295 -2.69 -6.59 23.96
CA PRO A 295 -2.60 -5.65 25.09
C PRO A 295 -1.28 -5.71 25.87
N LYS A 296 -0.49 -6.78 25.66
CA LYS A 296 0.81 -7.01 26.29
C LYS A 296 1.97 -6.81 25.32
N ALA A 297 1.67 -6.62 24.03
CA ALA A 297 2.67 -6.47 22.98
C ALA A 297 3.41 -5.15 23.19
N GLN A 298 4.73 -5.22 23.14
CA GLN A 298 5.57 -4.03 23.16
C GLN A 298 5.58 -3.41 21.77
N TRP A 299 5.73 -2.09 21.69
CA TRP A 299 5.63 -1.33 20.42
C TRP A 299 6.68 -1.74 19.38
N ASN A 300 7.85 -2.20 19.83
CA ASN A 300 8.94 -2.74 19.00
C ASN A 300 8.64 -4.13 18.41
N ASN A 301 7.61 -4.81 18.94
CA ASN A 301 7.15 -6.13 18.52
C ASN A 301 5.75 -6.09 17.88
N MET A 302 5.24 -4.89 17.58
CA MET A 302 3.97 -4.70 16.87
C MET A 302 4.15 -4.71 15.36
N PHE A 303 3.04 -4.91 14.63
CA PHE A 303 3.04 -5.03 13.19
C PHE A 303 3.43 -3.74 12.47
N ASN A 304 4.59 -3.65 11.81
CA ASN A 304 4.93 -2.38 11.15
C ASN A 304 4.33 -2.29 9.74
N THR A 305 3.27 -1.50 9.55
CA THR A 305 2.68 -1.27 8.22
C THR A 305 3.63 -0.61 7.24
N PHE A 306 4.50 0.29 7.70
CA PHE A 306 5.40 1.07 6.85
C PHE A 306 6.77 1.26 7.52
N PRO A 307 7.65 0.24 7.45
CA PRO A 307 9.04 0.41 7.86
C PRO A 307 9.74 1.39 6.91
N THR A 308 10.56 2.28 7.47
CA THR A 308 11.23 3.35 6.70
C THR A 308 12.74 3.29 6.76
N HIS A 309 13.30 2.71 7.82
CA HIS A 309 14.73 2.72 8.09
C HIS A 309 15.23 1.32 8.48
N MET A 310 16.53 1.11 8.27
CA MET A 310 17.29 -0.04 8.70
C MET A 310 18.60 0.37 9.36
N THR A 311 19.19 -0.51 10.15
CA THR A 311 20.55 -0.32 10.67
C THR A 311 21.54 -0.45 9.51
N PRO A 312 22.51 0.47 9.36
CA PRO A 312 23.52 0.38 8.32
C PRO A 312 24.42 -0.85 8.50
N ARG A 313 24.92 -1.40 7.38
CA ARG A 313 25.88 -2.51 7.38
C ARG A 313 27.12 -2.13 8.20
N GLN A 314 27.49 -2.98 9.14
CA GLN A 314 28.62 -2.75 10.04
C GLN A 314 29.25 -4.06 10.50
N PRO A 315 30.53 -4.06 10.91
CA PRO A 315 31.14 -5.18 11.63
C PRO A 315 30.39 -5.48 12.92
N ARG A 316 30.48 -6.74 13.37
CA ARG A 316 29.84 -7.17 14.62
C ARG A 316 30.46 -6.47 15.83
N ARG A 317 29.62 -5.90 16.70
CA ARG A 317 30.03 -5.21 17.93
C ARG A 317 28.91 -5.23 18.99
N GLU A 318 29.28 -4.96 20.23
CA GLU A 318 28.34 -4.78 21.35
C GLU A 318 27.45 -3.55 21.16
N VAL A 319 26.21 -3.62 21.66
CA VAL A 319 25.29 -2.48 21.70
C VAL A 319 25.80 -1.46 22.72
N ASN A 320 25.89 -0.18 22.31
CA ASN A 320 26.27 0.90 23.22
C ASN A 320 25.03 1.53 23.85
N THR A 321 24.77 1.21 25.12
CA THR A 321 23.64 1.77 25.87
C THR A 321 23.99 3.06 26.62
N THR A 322 25.25 3.51 26.57
CA THR A 322 25.73 4.68 27.29
C THR A 322 25.09 5.96 26.74
N GLY A 323 24.37 6.71 27.58
CA GLY A 323 23.71 7.96 27.17
C GLY A 323 22.34 7.77 26.51
N HIS A 324 21.85 6.54 26.42
CA HIS A 324 20.51 6.21 25.92
C HIS A 324 19.58 5.76 27.05
N GLU A 325 18.27 5.94 26.86
CA GLU A 325 17.26 5.36 27.76
C GLU A 325 17.30 3.83 27.71
N LYS A 326 16.73 3.16 28.72
CA LYS A 326 16.66 1.70 28.74
C LYS A 326 15.78 1.19 27.59
N MET A 327 16.42 0.64 26.56
CA MET A 327 15.77 0.06 25.39
C MET A 327 15.56 -1.46 25.55
N TYR A 328 14.70 -2.03 24.71
CA TYR A 328 14.43 -3.46 24.68
C TYR A 328 15.55 -4.25 23.96
N ILE A 329 15.59 -5.56 24.16
CA ILE A 329 16.65 -6.44 23.62
C ILE A 329 16.64 -6.51 22.09
N GLU A 330 15.51 -6.21 21.46
CA GLU A 330 15.33 -6.16 20.01
C GLU A 330 15.90 -4.87 19.38
N CYS A 331 16.41 -3.95 20.21
CA CYS A 331 16.96 -2.67 19.80
C CYS A 331 18.49 -2.69 19.62
N LEU A 332 18.94 -2.15 18.48
CA LEU A 332 20.34 -1.88 18.19
C LEU A 332 20.67 -0.41 18.51
N THR A 333 20.87 -0.14 19.81
CA THR A 333 21.14 1.21 20.33
C THR A 333 22.51 1.75 19.90
N GLY A 334 22.55 2.99 19.42
CA GLY A 334 23.77 3.67 18.97
C GLY A 334 24.43 3.06 17.74
N MET A 335 23.66 2.30 16.95
CA MET A 335 24.14 1.62 15.74
C MET A 335 23.83 2.36 14.44
N GLY A 336 23.14 3.50 14.52
CA GLY A 336 22.75 4.32 13.38
C GLY A 336 21.49 3.83 12.68
N ALA A 337 20.99 4.67 11.79
CA ALA A 337 19.83 4.40 10.96
C ALA A 337 20.06 4.98 9.56
N THR A 338 19.71 4.19 8.54
CA THR A 338 19.71 4.61 7.12
C THR A 338 18.36 4.28 6.51
N PRO A 339 17.87 5.04 5.51
CA PRO A 339 16.65 4.69 4.80
C PRO A 339 16.71 3.28 4.20
N LEU A 340 15.56 2.59 4.15
CA LEU A 340 15.42 1.35 3.40
C LEU A 340 15.53 1.62 1.89
N PRO A 341 16.00 0.63 1.09
CA PRO A 341 15.97 0.74 -0.37
C PRO A 341 14.53 0.92 -0.88
N ASP A 342 14.35 1.74 -1.92
CA ASP A 342 13.03 2.04 -2.49
C ASP A 342 12.25 0.78 -2.92
N ALA A 343 12.97 -0.24 -3.40
CA ALA A 343 12.39 -1.53 -3.81
C ALA A 343 11.81 -2.34 -2.64
N PHE A 344 12.26 -2.12 -1.39
CA PHE A 344 11.84 -2.91 -0.24
C PHE A 344 10.34 -2.81 0.02
N ALA A 345 9.76 -1.61 -0.12
CA ALA A 345 8.33 -1.39 0.10
C ALA A 345 7.48 -2.21 -0.90
N GLY A 346 7.89 -2.23 -2.17
CA GLY A 346 7.23 -3.02 -3.21
C GLY A 346 7.32 -4.52 -2.95
N MET A 347 8.49 -5.01 -2.55
CA MET A 347 8.71 -6.43 -2.22
C MET A 347 7.92 -6.86 -0.97
N LEU A 348 7.91 -6.02 0.08
CA LEU A 348 7.12 -6.28 1.28
C LEU A 348 5.61 -6.29 0.97
N LEU A 349 5.14 -5.38 0.10
CA LEU A 349 3.74 -5.36 -0.33
C LEU A 349 3.36 -6.63 -1.09
N ARG A 350 4.22 -7.11 -2.00
CA ARG A 350 4.01 -8.37 -2.73
C ARG A 350 3.99 -9.57 -1.79
N ARG A 351 4.98 -9.68 -0.89
CA ARG A 351 5.02 -10.72 0.15
C ARG A 351 3.71 -10.74 0.95
N ARG A 352 3.23 -9.57 1.40
CA ARG A 352 1.95 -9.41 2.14
C ARG A 352 0.75 -9.80 1.31
N LEU A 353 0.74 -9.49 0.02
CA LEU A 353 -0.33 -9.87 -0.90
C LEU A 353 -0.44 -11.40 -1.00
N HIS A 354 0.68 -12.10 -1.17
CA HIS A 354 0.70 -13.57 -1.17
C HIS A 354 0.21 -14.14 0.16
N TYR A 355 0.73 -13.63 1.28
CA TYR A 355 0.33 -14.07 2.62
C TYR A 355 -1.16 -13.87 2.88
N LEU A 356 -1.67 -12.66 2.63
CA LEU A 356 -3.08 -12.34 2.82
C LEU A 356 -3.96 -13.18 1.89
N GLY A 357 -3.55 -13.40 0.64
CA GLY A 357 -4.29 -14.24 -0.31
C GLY A 357 -4.49 -15.65 0.21
N ILE A 358 -3.45 -16.29 0.73
CA ILE A 358 -3.55 -17.63 1.31
C ILE A 358 -4.42 -17.61 2.58
N VAL A 359 -4.24 -16.62 3.46
CA VAL A 359 -5.06 -16.46 4.67
C VAL A 359 -6.55 -16.30 4.32
N THR A 360 -6.84 -15.62 3.21
CA THR A 360 -8.22 -15.32 2.79
C THR A 360 -8.82 -16.30 1.78
N GLY A 361 -8.08 -17.32 1.34
CA GLY A 361 -8.53 -18.26 0.28
C GLY A 361 -8.51 -17.67 -1.13
N VAL A 362 -7.86 -16.52 -1.33
CA VAL A 362 -7.79 -15.79 -2.61
C VAL A 362 -6.46 -16.14 -3.28
N LEU A 363 -6.36 -17.35 -3.80
CA LEU A 363 -5.10 -17.93 -4.28
C LEU A 363 -4.56 -17.29 -5.56
N GLY A 364 -5.40 -16.70 -6.41
CA GLY A 364 -4.96 -15.98 -7.61
C GLY A 364 -4.00 -14.81 -7.31
N SER A 365 -3.91 -14.36 -6.05
CA SER A 365 -2.91 -13.37 -5.66
C SER A 365 -1.47 -13.87 -5.78
N LEU A 366 -1.27 -15.20 -5.73
CA LEU A 366 0.05 -15.82 -5.82
C LEU A 366 0.64 -15.64 -7.22
N ASP A 367 -0.18 -15.49 -8.26
CA ASP A 367 0.31 -15.35 -9.63
C ASP A 367 1.10 -14.06 -9.86
N HIS A 368 0.91 -13.05 -9.02
CA HIS A 368 1.61 -11.78 -9.14
C HIS A 368 3.05 -11.84 -8.62
N CYS A 369 4.01 -11.85 -9.55
CA CYS A 369 5.44 -11.72 -9.25
C CYS A 369 6.01 -10.32 -9.56
N GLU A 370 5.23 -9.44 -10.18
CA GLU A 370 5.67 -8.08 -10.50
C GLU A 370 6.07 -7.33 -9.23
N THR A 371 7.27 -6.75 -9.21
CA THR A 371 7.65 -5.85 -8.13
C THR A 371 6.86 -4.57 -8.30
N PHE A 372 6.03 -4.21 -7.32
CA PHE A 372 5.37 -2.92 -7.33
C PHE A 372 6.43 -1.83 -7.24
N GLN A 373 6.83 -1.27 -8.38
CA GLN A 373 7.92 -0.31 -8.39
C GLN A 373 7.44 1.02 -7.80
N THR A 374 8.19 1.52 -6.83
CA THR A 374 8.25 2.93 -6.47
C THR A 374 9.05 3.65 -7.56
N VAL A 375 8.48 3.77 -8.77
CA VAL A 375 9.21 4.43 -9.87
C VAL A 375 9.24 5.93 -9.61
N ASP A 376 10.27 6.40 -8.91
CA ASP A 376 10.77 7.74 -9.13
C ASP A 376 11.68 7.70 -10.37
N ALA A 377 11.08 7.96 -11.54
CA ALA A 377 11.81 8.00 -12.80
C ALA A 377 12.98 9.00 -12.76
N CYS A 378 12.91 10.05 -11.94
CA CYS A 378 14.00 10.99 -11.78
C CYS A 378 15.16 10.37 -10.98
N SER A 379 14.88 9.63 -9.91
CA SER A 379 15.91 8.96 -9.10
C SER A 379 16.62 7.85 -9.87
N ASP A 380 15.87 7.02 -10.62
CA ASP A 380 16.49 5.98 -11.46
C ASP A 380 17.38 6.58 -12.57
N LEU A 381 16.89 7.60 -13.30
CA LEU A 381 17.70 8.25 -14.34
C LEU A 381 18.90 9.02 -13.77
N ALA A 382 18.79 9.58 -12.56
CA ALA A 382 19.91 10.21 -11.87
C ALA A 382 20.98 9.17 -11.48
N SER A 383 20.57 8.00 -10.99
CA SER A 383 21.48 6.89 -10.66
C SER A 383 22.27 6.39 -11.89
N ARG A 384 21.63 6.38 -13.07
CA ARG A 384 22.24 6.04 -14.37
C ARG A 384 23.06 7.19 -14.96
N LYS A 385 23.18 8.33 -14.27
CA LYS A 385 23.86 9.56 -14.71
C LYS A 385 23.31 10.13 -16.02
N ILE A 386 22.05 9.86 -16.32
CA ILE A 386 21.34 10.40 -17.49
C ILE A 386 20.90 11.84 -17.21
N ILE A 387 20.47 12.11 -15.97
CA ILE A 387 20.16 13.46 -15.46
C ILE A 387 20.96 13.72 -14.18
N ASN A 388 21.06 14.99 -13.76
CA ASN A 388 21.68 15.36 -12.49
C ASN A 388 20.63 15.84 -11.45
N ASP A 389 21.02 16.01 -10.20
CA ASP A 389 20.11 16.39 -9.11
C ASP A 389 19.42 17.75 -9.35
N GLU A 390 20.12 18.70 -9.99
CA GLU A 390 19.54 20.00 -10.37
C GLU A 390 18.41 19.83 -11.41
N MET A 391 18.60 18.92 -12.36
CA MET A 391 17.61 18.57 -13.37
C MET A 391 16.42 17.83 -12.75
N ALA A 392 16.66 16.85 -11.87
CA ALA A 392 15.63 16.08 -11.18
C ALA A 392 14.64 16.99 -10.42
N GLY A 393 15.13 18.04 -9.74
CA GLY A 393 14.28 19.04 -9.09
C GLY A 393 13.37 19.83 -10.05
N LYS A 394 13.81 20.05 -11.30
CA LYS A 394 13.08 20.80 -12.34
C LYS A 394 12.16 19.93 -13.21
N PHE A 395 12.23 18.61 -13.07
CA PHE A 395 11.37 17.64 -13.76
C PHE A 395 10.13 17.22 -12.94
N LYS A 396 9.97 17.72 -11.70
CA LYS A 396 8.79 17.51 -10.86
C LYS A 396 7.50 18.20 -11.34
N ASN A 397 7.53 18.82 -12.52
CA ASN A 397 6.42 19.57 -13.11
C ASN A 397 6.07 18.95 -14.49
N TRP A 398 5.37 19.69 -15.37
CA TRP A 398 4.96 19.33 -16.75
C TRP A 398 5.98 18.51 -17.58
N TRP A 399 7.27 18.71 -17.35
CA TRP A 399 8.39 18.05 -18.04
C TRP A 399 8.60 16.57 -17.71
N ILE A 400 7.86 16.02 -16.75
CA ILE A 400 7.92 14.59 -16.42
C ILE A 400 7.42 13.70 -17.57
N LYS A 401 6.51 14.23 -18.40
CA LYS A 401 5.87 13.49 -19.50
C LYS A 401 6.88 12.94 -20.53
N PRO A 402 7.73 13.77 -21.18
CA PRO A 402 8.79 13.27 -22.07
C PRO A 402 9.75 12.28 -21.40
N LEU A 403 10.09 12.54 -20.13
CA LEU A 403 10.97 11.68 -19.35
C LEU A 403 10.33 10.31 -19.08
N ALA A 404 9.03 10.26 -18.83
CA ALA A 404 8.25 9.03 -18.69
C ALA A 404 8.22 8.23 -20.00
N VAL A 405 8.03 8.89 -21.17
CA VAL A 405 8.11 8.20 -22.48
C VAL A 405 9.50 7.59 -22.68
N TYR A 406 10.56 8.31 -22.36
CA TYR A 406 11.93 7.80 -22.47
C TYR A 406 12.18 6.61 -21.55
N HIS A 407 11.80 6.73 -20.27
CA HIS A 407 12.10 5.77 -19.20
C HIS A 407 11.34 4.44 -19.31
N THR A 408 10.08 4.47 -19.76
CA THR A 408 9.23 3.27 -19.77
C THR A 408 9.55 2.31 -20.92
N ASP A 409 9.53 1.00 -20.69
CA ASP A 409 9.72 -0.01 -21.75
C ASP A 409 8.40 -0.36 -22.49
N VAL A 410 7.30 0.30 -22.16
CA VAL A 410 5.98 0.04 -22.76
C VAL A 410 5.94 0.52 -24.21
N ARG A 411 5.47 -0.33 -25.13
CA ARG A 411 5.38 0.00 -26.56
C ARG A 411 4.44 1.16 -26.87
N HIS A 412 3.20 1.09 -26.39
CA HIS A 412 2.16 2.09 -26.66
C HIS A 412 2.03 2.98 -25.44
N VAL A 413 2.52 4.22 -25.53
CA VAL A 413 2.51 5.16 -24.41
C VAL A 413 1.41 6.18 -24.65
N MET A 414 0.47 6.25 -23.71
CA MET A 414 -0.55 7.28 -23.64
C MET A 414 -0.30 8.13 -22.39
N LEU A 415 -0.10 9.43 -22.59
CA LEU A 415 0.05 10.40 -21.51
C LEU A 415 -1.18 11.28 -21.47
N MET A 416 -1.65 11.59 -20.27
CA MET A 416 -2.81 12.44 -20.01
C MET A 416 -2.46 13.44 -18.90
N ASP A 417 -3.04 14.64 -18.93
CA ASP A 417 -2.98 15.51 -17.75
C ASP A 417 -3.90 14.95 -16.66
N VAL A 418 -3.52 15.21 -15.40
CA VAL A 418 -4.32 14.80 -14.24
C VAL A 418 -5.67 15.54 -14.18
N ASP A 419 -5.78 16.69 -14.83
CA ASP A 419 -6.97 17.51 -14.90
C ASP A 419 -7.76 17.32 -16.21
N ASP A 420 -7.42 16.34 -17.05
CA ASP A 420 -8.22 16.02 -18.23
C ASP A 420 -9.56 15.36 -17.85
N ILE A 421 -10.66 15.95 -18.31
CA ILE A 421 -12.00 15.37 -18.23
C ILE A 421 -12.21 14.52 -19.50
N ILE A 422 -12.05 13.22 -19.35
CA ILE A 422 -12.25 12.25 -20.43
C ILE A 422 -13.74 12.04 -20.68
N ILE A 423 -14.20 12.35 -21.90
CA ILE A 423 -15.59 12.19 -22.33
C ILE A 423 -15.80 10.82 -23.00
N LYS A 424 -14.78 10.34 -23.73
CA LYS A 424 -14.79 9.03 -24.39
C LYS A 424 -13.49 8.30 -24.10
N ASP A 425 -13.55 6.97 -23.96
CA ASP A 425 -12.37 6.14 -23.74
C ASP A 425 -11.29 6.40 -24.81
N PRO A 426 -10.12 6.95 -24.44
CA PRO A 426 -9.08 7.32 -25.39
C PRO A 426 -8.37 6.11 -25.99
N ALA A 427 -8.59 4.87 -25.48
CA ALA A 427 -8.07 3.66 -26.09
C ALA A 427 -8.50 3.51 -27.56
N ILE A 428 -9.66 4.08 -27.93
CA ILE A 428 -10.16 4.11 -29.31
C ILE A 428 -9.19 4.75 -30.29
N LEU A 429 -8.32 5.68 -29.85
CA LEU A 429 -7.33 6.33 -30.70
C LEU A 429 -6.40 5.33 -31.40
N ARG A 430 -6.17 4.15 -30.79
CA ARG A 430 -5.34 3.08 -31.38
C ARG A 430 -5.97 2.44 -32.62
N GLU A 431 -7.27 2.59 -32.78
CA GLU A 431 -8.03 1.99 -33.88
C GLU A 431 -8.22 2.97 -35.05
N LEU A 432 -7.91 4.26 -34.83
CA LEU A 432 -8.12 5.33 -35.81
C LEU A 432 -7.03 5.34 -36.88
N GLU A 433 -7.37 5.92 -38.03
CA GLU A 433 -6.54 5.90 -39.24
C GLU A 433 -5.22 6.68 -39.03
N GLU A 434 -5.30 7.81 -38.33
CA GLU A 434 -4.21 8.71 -37.96
C GLU A 434 -3.13 7.95 -37.19
N TYR A 435 -3.53 7.23 -36.14
CA TYR A 435 -2.61 6.40 -35.36
C TYR A 435 -2.06 5.23 -36.19
N ASN A 436 -2.90 4.58 -36.99
CA ASN A 436 -2.48 3.47 -37.84
C ASN A 436 -1.45 3.89 -38.90
N LYS A 437 -1.49 5.14 -39.38
CA LYS A 437 -0.54 5.71 -40.33
C LYS A 437 0.85 5.94 -39.73
N THR A 438 0.95 6.63 -38.61
CA THR A 438 2.26 7.12 -38.10
C THR A 438 2.66 6.51 -36.75
N GLY A 439 1.72 5.90 -36.04
CA GLY A 439 1.92 5.47 -34.66
C GLY A 439 1.86 6.63 -33.67
N THR A 440 1.32 7.79 -34.05
CA THR A 440 1.12 8.93 -33.15
C THR A 440 -0.25 9.57 -33.35
N THR A 441 -0.72 10.26 -32.32
CA THR A 441 -1.89 11.13 -32.40
C THR A 441 -1.65 12.35 -31.52
N PHE A 442 -1.44 13.50 -32.16
CA PHE A 442 -1.24 14.80 -31.50
C PHE A 442 -2.43 15.73 -31.75
N PHE A 443 -2.62 16.72 -30.89
CA PHE A 443 -3.75 17.65 -30.96
C PHE A 443 -3.23 19.08 -31.07
N TYR A 444 -3.97 19.92 -31.79
CA TYR A 444 -3.61 21.34 -31.95
C TYR A 444 -3.93 22.13 -30.68
N ASP A 445 -3.08 23.09 -30.32
CA ASP A 445 -3.39 24.12 -29.31
C ASP A 445 -4.11 25.33 -29.95
N ARG A 446 -4.48 26.31 -29.13
CA ARG A 446 -5.15 27.54 -29.52
C ARG A 446 -4.20 28.48 -30.25
N VAL A 447 -4.67 28.98 -31.40
CA VAL A 447 -3.96 29.94 -32.24
C VAL A 447 -4.14 31.35 -31.66
N HIS A 448 -3.09 31.90 -31.07
CA HIS A 448 -3.09 33.25 -30.51
C HIS A 448 -2.29 34.21 -31.41
N GLY A 449 -2.98 35.15 -32.04
CA GLY A 449 -2.36 36.13 -32.96
C GLY A 449 -1.46 37.19 -32.30
N ILE A 450 -1.44 37.27 -30.97
CA ILE A 450 -0.57 38.17 -30.20
C ILE A 450 0.16 37.32 -29.17
N CYS A 451 1.21 36.64 -29.61
CA CYS A 451 2.14 35.96 -28.72
C CYS A 451 3.56 36.23 -29.22
N THR A 452 4.53 36.32 -28.32
CA THR A 452 5.96 36.49 -28.68
C THR A 452 6.82 35.44 -27.98
N GLU A 453 6.19 34.38 -27.49
CA GLU A 453 6.83 33.37 -26.67
C GLU A 453 7.28 32.16 -27.49
N PHE A 454 8.28 31.47 -26.97
CA PHE A 454 8.78 30.17 -27.41
C PHE A 454 9.04 29.99 -28.91
N VAL A 455 8.21 29.27 -29.67
CA VAL A 455 8.50 28.86 -31.08
C VAL A 455 8.57 30.04 -32.05
N ILE A 456 7.93 31.15 -31.70
CA ILE A 456 7.99 32.43 -32.43
C ILE A 456 8.92 33.44 -31.76
N GLY A 457 9.56 33.04 -30.66
CA GLY A 457 10.56 33.84 -29.96
C GLY A 457 11.83 34.04 -30.79
N HIS A 458 12.62 35.03 -30.36
CA HIS A 458 13.93 35.32 -30.95
C HIS A 458 15.04 34.59 -30.21
N ASP A 459 15.91 33.94 -30.97
CA ASP A 459 17.16 33.35 -30.49
C ASP A 459 18.34 34.07 -31.13
N GLY A 460 18.82 35.12 -30.47
CA GLY A 460 19.80 36.05 -31.03
C GLY A 460 19.19 36.92 -32.12
N ASP A 461 19.73 36.83 -33.34
CA ASP A 461 19.35 37.62 -34.51
C ASP A 461 18.27 36.96 -35.40
N GLY A 462 17.84 35.74 -35.08
CA GLY A 462 16.86 34.97 -35.85
C GLY A 462 15.65 34.49 -35.04
N LYS A 463 14.66 33.93 -35.74
CA LYS A 463 13.55 33.19 -35.11
C LYS A 463 14.03 31.84 -34.58
N TYR A 464 13.46 31.39 -33.46
CA TYR A 464 13.83 30.16 -32.78
C TYR A 464 13.74 28.92 -33.68
N LEU A 465 12.57 28.62 -34.28
CA LEU A 465 12.38 27.37 -35.05
C LEU A 465 13.36 27.21 -36.23
N PRO A 466 13.54 28.18 -37.15
CA PRO A 466 14.55 28.06 -38.20
C PRO A 466 15.96 27.84 -37.64
N LYS A 467 16.29 28.52 -36.53
CA LYS A 467 17.61 28.38 -35.90
C LYS A 467 17.78 26.98 -35.30
N LEU A 468 16.80 26.48 -34.56
CA LEU A 468 16.77 25.13 -33.99
C LEU A 468 17.08 24.09 -35.06
N PHE A 469 16.35 24.08 -36.19
CA PHE A 469 16.62 23.14 -37.29
C PHE A 469 18.01 23.35 -37.93
N SER A 470 18.48 24.60 -38.06
CA SER A 470 19.79 24.87 -38.67
C SER A 470 20.98 24.49 -37.76
N SER A 471 20.82 24.58 -36.44
CA SER A 471 21.87 24.40 -35.43
C SER A 471 21.77 23.11 -34.62
N PHE A 472 20.74 22.29 -34.85
CA PHE A 472 20.60 21.00 -34.16
C PHE A 472 21.82 20.10 -34.47
N PRO A 473 22.39 19.41 -33.47
CA PRO A 473 23.59 18.60 -33.67
C PRO A 473 23.25 17.21 -34.24
N TYR A 474 22.80 17.17 -35.50
CA TYR A 474 22.38 15.93 -36.20
C TYR A 474 23.40 14.79 -36.13
N ASP A 475 24.70 15.12 -36.23
CA ASP A 475 25.79 14.14 -36.17
C ASP A 475 25.84 13.38 -34.83
N GLN A 476 25.40 13.99 -33.71
CA GLN A 476 25.37 13.34 -32.40
C GLN A 476 24.34 12.20 -32.32
N PHE A 477 23.32 12.24 -33.19
CA PHE A 477 22.22 11.28 -33.22
C PHE A 477 22.31 10.33 -34.43
N ASN A 478 23.45 10.30 -35.13
CA ASN A 478 23.66 9.55 -36.38
C ASN A 478 22.64 9.88 -37.48
N MET A 479 22.26 11.16 -37.58
CA MET A 479 21.29 11.63 -38.56
C MET A 479 21.97 12.48 -39.62
N THR A 480 21.55 12.34 -40.87
CA THR A 480 21.96 13.26 -41.93
C THR A 480 21.20 14.57 -41.79
N LYS A 481 21.90 15.70 -41.77
CA LYS A 481 21.27 17.03 -41.75
C LYS A 481 20.33 17.19 -42.95
N GLY A 482 19.03 17.25 -42.69
CA GLY A 482 18.05 17.67 -43.68
C GLY A 482 18.22 19.16 -44.01
N GLU A 483 18.17 19.52 -45.29
CA GLU A 483 18.35 20.93 -45.70
C GLU A 483 17.14 21.81 -45.32
N ASN A 484 15.94 21.24 -45.10
CA ASN A 484 14.73 21.96 -44.67
C ASN A 484 13.78 21.08 -43.82
N PRO A 485 12.97 21.69 -42.93
CA PRO A 485 11.83 21.02 -42.27
C PRO A 485 10.82 20.49 -43.29
N SER A 486 9.94 19.58 -42.86
CA SER A 486 8.85 19.05 -43.65
C SER A 486 7.89 20.15 -44.13
N GLU A 487 7.20 19.90 -45.25
CA GLU A 487 6.20 20.82 -45.80
C GLU A 487 5.14 21.17 -44.75
N HIS A 488 4.70 20.18 -43.97
CA HIS A 488 3.79 20.37 -42.84
C HIS A 488 4.32 21.40 -41.83
N VAL A 489 5.61 21.35 -41.49
CA VAL A 489 6.21 22.32 -40.56
C VAL A 489 6.37 23.69 -41.21
N LEU A 490 6.78 23.77 -42.47
CA LEU A 490 6.89 25.04 -43.18
C LEU A 490 5.54 25.77 -43.28
N GLU A 491 4.43 25.02 -43.37
CA GLU A 491 3.06 25.54 -43.41
C GLU A 491 2.45 25.78 -42.02
N SER A 492 3.04 25.21 -40.96
CA SER A 492 2.52 25.30 -39.59
C SER A 492 2.41 26.74 -39.09
N PHE A 493 1.46 26.97 -38.18
CA PHE A 493 1.25 28.31 -37.64
C PHE A 493 2.40 28.73 -36.72
N ALA A 494 3.06 27.79 -36.06
CA ALA A 494 4.26 28.01 -35.28
C ALA A 494 5.42 28.51 -36.16
N TYR A 495 5.70 27.83 -37.29
CA TYR A 495 6.81 28.23 -38.16
C TYR A 495 6.55 29.56 -38.88
N THR A 496 5.30 29.77 -39.34
CA THR A 496 4.90 31.02 -40.01
C THR A 496 4.74 32.21 -39.06
N GLY A 497 4.76 31.99 -37.75
CA GLY A 497 4.70 33.06 -36.76
C GLY A 497 3.30 33.48 -36.32
N LYS A 498 2.28 32.63 -36.52
CA LYS A 498 0.87 32.89 -36.22
C LYS A 498 0.42 32.36 -34.86
N THR A 499 1.18 31.45 -34.24
CA THR A 499 0.95 30.95 -32.87
C THR A 499 2.27 30.69 -32.16
N CYS A 500 2.29 30.83 -30.82
CA CYS A 500 3.42 30.40 -30.00
C CYS A 500 3.33 28.96 -29.48
N HIS A 501 2.19 28.31 -29.73
CA HIS A 501 1.91 26.92 -29.37
C HIS A 501 1.21 26.24 -30.54
N GLU A 502 1.82 25.19 -31.09
CA GLU A 502 1.20 24.39 -32.15
C GLU A 502 0.45 23.21 -31.54
N MET A 503 1.01 22.58 -30.50
CA MET A 503 0.54 21.32 -29.95
C MET A 503 -0.03 21.46 -28.54
N ASP A 504 -1.20 20.87 -28.32
CA ASP A 504 -1.71 20.57 -27.00
C ASP A 504 -1.18 19.19 -26.56
N SER A 505 -0.50 19.14 -25.41
CA SER A 505 0.03 17.88 -24.85
C SER A 505 -0.78 17.34 -23.69
N SER A 506 -2.01 17.82 -23.50
CA SER A 506 -2.91 17.23 -22.50
C SER A 506 -3.09 15.74 -22.74
N LEU A 507 -3.38 15.33 -23.97
CA LEU A 507 -3.33 13.92 -24.37
C LEU A 507 -2.26 13.68 -25.45
N VAL A 508 -1.36 12.71 -25.22
CA VAL A 508 -0.31 12.32 -26.19
C VAL A 508 -0.30 10.81 -26.34
N LEU A 509 -0.37 10.30 -27.57
CA LEU A 509 -0.29 8.86 -27.88
C LEU A 509 0.89 8.57 -28.82
N ILE A 510 1.77 7.62 -28.43
CA ILE A 510 2.99 7.26 -29.17
C ILE A 510 3.19 5.73 -29.21
N ASP A 511 3.43 5.15 -30.40
CA ASP A 511 4.03 3.82 -30.59
C ASP A 511 5.57 3.94 -30.59
N LYS A 512 6.19 3.65 -29.44
CA LYS A 512 7.65 3.73 -29.27
C LYS A 512 8.42 2.85 -30.26
N LYS A 513 7.84 1.74 -30.70
CA LYS A 513 8.49 0.84 -31.66
C LYS A 513 8.57 1.48 -33.05
N ARG A 514 7.55 2.25 -33.44
CA ARG A 514 7.54 2.99 -34.73
C ARG A 514 8.35 4.29 -34.64
N ALA A 515 8.28 4.98 -33.50
CA ALA A 515 9.08 6.18 -33.26
C ALA A 515 10.59 5.89 -33.28
N GLY A 516 11.00 4.75 -32.71
CA GLY A 516 12.40 4.36 -32.63
C GLY A 516 13.18 5.10 -31.55
N GLN A 517 14.38 4.60 -31.24
CA GLN A 517 15.22 5.14 -30.17
C GLN A 517 15.68 6.58 -30.45
N THR A 518 15.95 6.92 -31.70
CA THR A 518 16.38 8.28 -32.10
C THR A 518 15.40 9.35 -31.65
N VAL A 519 14.08 9.14 -31.81
CA VAL A 519 13.07 10.09 -31.33
C VAL A 519 13.14 10.25 -29.81
N MET A 520 13.37 9.16 -29.08
CA MET A 520 13.51 9.19 -27.62
C MET A 520 14.75 9.96 -27.18
N ASP A 521 15.86 9.78 -27.89
CA ASP A 521 17.12 10.46 -27.59
C ASP A 521 17.04 11.97 -27.89
N VAL A 522 16.38 12.36 -29.00
CA VAL A 522 16.11 13.76 -29.34
C VAL A 522 15.17 14.40 -28.31
N MET A 523 14.13 13.67 -27.89
CA MET A 523 13.19 14.10 -26.86
C MET A 523 13.91 14.32 -25.51
N LEU A 524 14.81 13.41 -25.14
CA LEU A 524 15.65 13.56 -23.95
C LEU A 524 16.61 14.77 -24.07
N TRP A 525 17.17 15.00 -25.25
CA TRP A 525 18.05 16.16 -25.51
C TRP A 525 17.30 17.48 -25.36
N PHE A 526 16.06 17.58 -25.82
CA PHE A 526 15.23 18.77 -25.63
C PHE A 526 15.11 19.13 -24.14
N ILE A 527 14.78 18.14 -23.30
CA ILE A 527 14.52 18.39 -21.89
C ILE A 527 15.80 18.55 -21.04
N THR A 528 16.93 17.97 -21.47
CA THR A 528 18.19 18.00 -20.71
C THR A 528 19.20 19.04 -21.19
N LYS A 529 19.13 19.49 -22.45
CA LYS A 529 20.06 20.46 -23.05
C LYS A 529 19.35 21.73 -23.50
N GLU A 530 18.43 21.60 -24.43
CA GLU A 530 17.81 22.76 -25.07
C GLU A 530 16.99 23.59 -24.09
N ARG A 531 16.25 22.93 -23.18
CA ARG A 531 15.50 23.55 -22.08
C ARG A 531 16.34 24.47 -21.21
N PHE A 532 17.63 24.16 -21.03
CA PHE A 532 18.53 24.95 -20.20
C PHE A 532 19.25 26.06 -20.99
N ARG A 533 19.18 26.01 -22.33
CA ARG A 533 19.74 27.02 -23.24
C ARG A 533 18.73 28.12 -23.57
N PHE A 534 17.48 27.75 -23.83
CA PHE A 534 16.40 28.66 -24.21
C PHE A 534 15.29 28.56 -23.16
N ALA A 535 14.66 29.67 -22.76
CA ALA A 535 13.64 29.64 -21.69
C ALA A 535 12.26 29.22 -22.24
N TYR A 536 11.62 28.26 -21.57
CA TYR A 536 10.32 27.68 -21.95
C TYR A 536 9.25 28.00 -20.90
N PRO A 537 8.32 28.94 -21.15
CA PRO A 537 7.32 29.33 -20.14
C PRO A 537 6.26 28.24 -19.88
N PHE A 538 5.84 27.50 -20.92
CA PHE A 538 4.67 26.58 -20.87
C PHE A 538 4.94 25.11 -21.26
N GLY A 539 6.13 24.58 -20.91
CA GLY A 539 6.30 23.14 -20.74
C GLY A 539 6.61 22.31 -22.01
N ASP A 540 6.36 21.00 -21.85
CA ASP A 540 6.68 19.84 -22.70
C ASP A 540 6.01 19.82 -24.09
N LYS A 541 4.98 20.64 -24.30
CA LYS A 541 4.06 20.63 -25.45
C LYS A 541 4.69 20.37 -26.82
N GLU A 542 5.57 21.26 -27.25
CA GLU A 542 6.15 21.17 -28.60
C GLU A 542 7.27 20.12 -28.69
N THR A 543 7.74 19.61 -27.54
CA THR A 543 8.85 18.64 -27.47
C THR A 543 8.51 17.37 -28.25
N PHE A 544 7.26 16.92 -28.18
CA PHE A 544 6.83 15.69 -28.83
C PHE A 544 6.97 15.77 -30.35
N TRP A 545 6.20 16.61 -31.02
CA TRP A 545 6.22 16.66 -32.48
C TRP A 545 7.56 17.16 -33.04
N LEU A 546 8.26 18.09 -32.37
CA LEU A 546 9.59 18.51 -32.79
C LEU A 546 10.61 17.37 -32.76
N SER A 547 10.51 16.46 -31.80
CA SER A 547 11.41 15.29 -31.73
C SER A 547 11.19 14.35 -32.91
N PHE A 548 9.94 14.15 -33.32
CA PHE A 548 9.61 13.35 -34.52
C PHE A 548 10.08 14.04 -35.80
N GLU A 549 9.81 15.33 -35.94
CA GLU A 549 10.22 16.12 -37.10
C GLU A 549 11.74 16.13 -37.28
N ILE A 550 12.48 16.44 -36.21
CA ILE A 550 13.94 16.45 -36.24
C ILE A 550 14.45 15.06 -36.61
N ALA A 551 13.92 14.01 -35.98
CA ALA A 551 14.25 12.61 -36.25
C ALA A 551 13.89 12.11 -37.66
N HIS A 552 13.20 12.94 -38.47
CA HIS A 552 12.66 12.57 -39.78
C HIS A 552 11.73 11.34 -39.71
N ILE A 553 10.97 11.22 -38.61
CA ILE A 553 9.98 10.16 -38.41
C ILE A 553 8.57 10.74 -38.61
N PRO A 554 7.71 10.11 -39.44
CA PRO A 554 6.34 10.58 -39.65
C PRO A 554 5.52 10.67 -38.35
N TYR A 555 4.68 11.70 -38.24
CA TYR A 555 3.73 11.89 -37.15
C TYR A 555 2.39 12.42 -37.68
N SER A 556 1.32 12.36 -36.88
CA SER A 556 -0.02 12.83 -37.28
C SER A 556 -0.64 13.71 -36.19
N PHE A 557 -1.19 14.84 -36.62
CA PHE A 557 -2.09 15.67 -35.84
C PHE A 557 -3.55 15.30 -36.14
N SER A 558 -4.44 15.54 -35.18
CA SER A 558 -5.89 15.49 -35.38
C SER A 558 -6.29 16.37 -36.57
N PRO A 559 -7.21 15.93 -37.43
CA PRO A 559 -7.72 16.74 -38.53
C PRO A 559 -8.56 17.93 -38.04
N TRP A 560 -8.95 17.95 -36.77
CA TRP A 560 -9.78 19.00 -36.17
C TRP A 560 -8.94 20.05 -35.45
N GLY A 561 -9.34 21.32 -35.61
CA GLY A 561 -8.84 22.40 -34.76
C GLY A 561 -9.38 22.31 -33.33
N VAL A 562 -8.70 22.99 -32.41
CA VAL A 562 -9.09 23.05 -31.01
C VAL A 562 -10.43 23.78 -30.81
N SER A 563 -11.23 23.30 -29.86
CA SER A 563 -12.44 23.99 -29.37
C SER A 563 -12.28 24.39 -27.91
N VAL A 564 -13.26 25.10 -27.34
CA VAL A 564 -13.24 25.47 -25.92
C VAL A 564 -14.60 25.27 -25.26
N VAL A 565 -14.57 24.87 -23.98
CA VAL A 565 -15.73 24.84 -23.09
C VAL A 565 -15.64 26.03 -22.14
N SER A 566 -16.69 26.85 -22.06
CA SER A 566 -16.71 28.01 -21.16
C SER A 566 -16.42 27.60 -19.72
N SER A 567 -15.41 28.24 -19.12
CA SER A 567 -15.07 28.10 -17.70
C SER A 567 -15.53 29.31 -16.87
N SER A 568 -16.15 30.31 -17.51
CA SER A 568 -16.62 31.54 -16.88
C SER A 568 -18.09 31.41 -16.47
N PRO A 569 -18.45 31.75 -15.22
CA PRO A 569 -19.85 31.81 -14.78
C PRO A 569 -20.58 33.05 -15.30
N ASN A 570 -19.84 34.03 -15.83
CA ASN A 570 -20.46 35.15 -16.54
C ASN A 570 -20.97 34.62 -17.88
N LYS A 571 -22.19 35.02 -18.25
CA LYS A 571 -22.81 34.74 -19.55
C LYS A 571 -22.06 35.49 -20.66
N ASP A 572 -20.81 35.09 -20.93
CA ASP A 572 -19.92 35.79 -21.85
C ASP A 572 -20.51 35.79 -23.27
N VAL A 573 -21.22 34.73 -23.64
CA VAL A 573 -21.99 34.63 -24.89
C VAL A 573 -23.14 35.65 -24.97
N GLU A 574 -23.74 36.06 -23.84
CA GLU A 574 -24.79 37.09 -23.86
C GLU A 574 -24.22 38.50 -24.10
N LYS A 575 -22.94 38.73 -23.78
CA LYS A 575 -22.27 40.02 -24.00
C LYS A 575 -21.44 40.06 -25.28
N HIS A 576 -20.91 38.92 -25.69
CA HIS A 576 -20.03 38.74 -26.84
C HIS A 576 -20.42 37.43 -27.58
N PRO A 577 -21.48 37.46 -28.41
CA PRO A 577 -22.03 36.24 -29.04
C PRO A 577 -21.06 35.50 -29.97
N ASP A 578 -20.05 36.20 -30.48
CA ASP A 578 -19.02 35.64 -31.37
C ASP A 578 -17.75 35.17 -30.64
N SER A 579 -17.72 35.24 -29.30
CA SER A 579 -16.54 34.93 -28.50
C SER A 579 -16.86 33.95 -27.36
N LEU A 580 -16.08 32.88 -27.26
CA LEU A 580 -16.14 31.93 -26.16
C LEU A 580 -14.74 31.73 -25.58
N CYS A 581 -14.59 31.92 -24.28
CA CYS A 581 -13.33 31.74 -23.57
C CYS A 581 -13.46 30.58 -22.59
N GLY A 582 -12.47 29.69 -22.55
CA GLY A 582 -12.45 28.64 -21.54
C GLY A 582 -11.42 27.54 -21.76
N SER A 583 -11.72 26.38 -21.19
CA SER A 583 -10.90 25.17 -21.20
C SER A 583 -10.83 24.53 -22.59
N ILE A 584 -9.66 24.01 -22.97
CA ILE A 584 -9.45 23.32 -24.26
C ILE A 584 -10.36 22.10 -24.36
N LEU A 585 -11.07 21.94 -25.47
CA LEU A 585 -11.86 20.77 -25.85
C LEU A 585 -11.31 20.20 -27.15
N GLN A 586 -11.01 18.90 -27.14
CA GLN A 586 -10.61 18.16 -28.33
C GLN A 586 -11.69 17.17 -28.76
N TYR A 587 -11.78 16.96 -30.07
CA TYR A 587 -12.65 15.95 -30.68
C TYR A 587 -11.83 14.70 -31.02
N LEU A 588 -12.53 13.58 -31.20
CA LEU A 588 -11.94 12.39 -31.80
C LEU A 588 -11.35 12.74 -33.17
N PRO A 589 -10.12 12.30 -33.46
CA PRO A 589 -9.52 12.48 -34.76
C PRO A 589 -10.09 11.43 -35.71
N ASP A 590 -11.37 11.58 -36.08
CA ASP A 590 -12.00 10.82 -37.16
C ASP A 590 -12.45 11.78 -38.27
N THR A 591 -12.56 11.29 -39.50
CA THR A 591 -13.03 12.08 -40.65
C THR A 591 -14.55 12.07 -40.79
N ASN A 592 -15.30 11.81 -39.70
CA ASN A 592 -16.75 11.68 -39.74
C ASN A 592 -17.43 13.06 -39.72
N ASP A 593 -18.56 13.20 -40.42
CA ASP A 593 -19.34 14.45 -40.48
C ASP A 593 -19.95 14.89 -39.12
N ASN A 594 -19.83 14.07 -38.09
CA ASN A 594 -20.34 14.35 -36.75
C ASN A 594 -19.22 14.15 -35.70
N PRO A 595 -18.37 15.17 -35.47
CA PRO A 595 -17.20 15.05 -34.61
C PRO A 595 -17.63 14.81 -33.16
N GLN A 596 -17.12 13.75 -32.56
CA GLN A 596 -17.43 13.37 -31.17
C GLN A 596 -16.40 13.96 -30.22
N MET A 597 -16.85 14.52 -29.09
CA MET A 597 -15.95 15.06 -28.07
C MET A 597 -15.11 13.94 -27.45
N LEU A 598 -13.81 14.20 -27.28
CA LEU A 598 -12.86 13.24 -26.69
C LEU A 598 -12.52 13.62 -25.26
N TYR A 599 -11.94 14.80 -25.02
CA TYR A 599 -11.56 15.28 -23.69
C TYR A 599 -11.61 16.80 -23.58
N VAL A 600 -11.70 17.29 -22.35
CA VAL A 600 -11.57 18.70 -21.99
C VAL A 600 -10.44 18.88 -20.98
N ASN A 601 -9.48 19.78 -21.24
CA ASN A 601 -8.47 20.16 -20.24
C ASN A 601 -9.16 20.92 -19.10
N GLY A 602 -9.34 20.23 -17.98
CA GLY A 602 -10.33 20.56 -16.98
C GLY A 602 -9.82 21.37 -15.81
N LYS A 603 -8.61 21.93 -15.81
CA LYS A 603 -8.06 22.61 -14.61
C LYS A 603 -9.04 23.60 -13.97
N ALA A 604 -9.60 24.50 -14.79
CA ALA A 604 -10.56 25.52 -14.33
C ALA A 604 -12.00 24.98 -14.10
N LEU A 605 -12.30 23.76 -14.55
CA LEU A 605 -13.59 23.10 -14.39
C LEU A 605 -13.60 22.16 -13.17
N LEU A 606 -12.45 21.57 -12.82
CA LEU A 606 -12.25 20.63 -11.73
C LEU A 606 -11.77 21.33 -10.45
N ASP A 607 -10.92 22.35 -10.59
CA ASP A 607 -10.45 23.16 -9.47
C ASP A 607 -11.18 24.52 -9.47
N PRO A 608 -12.09 24.78 -8.51
CA PRO A 608 -12.73 26.08 -8.37
C PRO A 608 -11.75 27.20 -7.96
N PHE A 609 -10.51 26.87 -7.59
CA PHE A 609 -9.48 27.80 -7.10
C PHE A 609 -8.07 27.52 -7.70
N PRO A 610 -7.89 27.56 -9.02
CA PRO A 610 -6.68 27.07 -9.71
C PRO A 610 -5.41 27.91 -9.47
N GLU A 611 -5.55 29.13 -8.92
CA GLU A 611 -4.44 30.01 -8.49
C GLU A 611 -4.07 29.83 -7.00
N GLY A 612 -4.72 28.90 -6.30
CA GLY A 612 -4.55 28.67 -4.87
C GLY A 612 -5.47 29.51 -4.00
N VAL A 613 -5.90 28.94 -2.87
CA VAL A 613 -6.81 29.56 -1.90
C VAL A 613 -6.22 30.86 -1.32
N ASP A 614 -4.89 31.00 -1.28
CA ASP A 614 -4.16 32.13 -0.67
C ASP A 614 -4.26 33.47 -1.42
N LEU A 615 -4.45 33.47 -2.74
CA LEU A 615 -4.65 34.73 -3.48
C LEU A 615 -6.09 35.24 -3.32
N ILE A 616 -7.07 34.35 -3.28
CA ILE A 616 -8.49 34.69 -3.13
C ILE A 616 -8.82 35.04 -1.67
N THR A 617 -8.17 34.45 -0.67
CA THR A 617 -8.29 34.92 0.72
C THR A 617 -7.76 36.33 0.92
N LYS A 618 -7.01 36.94 0.00
CA LYS A 618 -6.71 38.39 0.03
C LYS A 618 -7.75 39.28 -0.66
N THR A 619 -8.52 38.74 -1.62
CA THR A 619 -9.51 39.54 -2.37
C THR A 619 -10.95 39.34 -1.89
N ARG A 620 -11.27 38.19 -1.28
CA ARG A 620 -12.61 37.84 -0.75
C ARG A 620 -12.73 37.89 0.78
N SER A 621 -11.63 38.08 1.50
CA SER A 621 -11.64 38.27 2.97
C SER A 621 -12.41 39.50 3.44
N ASN A 622 -12.82 40.39 2.54
CA ASN A 622 -13.67 41.51 2.92
C ASN A 622 -15.17 41.18 3.03
N ASN A 623 -15.68 39.99 2.64
CA ASN A 623 -17.14 39.82 2.65
C ASN A 623 -17.79 38.45 2.97
N MET A 624 -17.09 37.34 3.31
CA MET A 624 -17.88 36.11 3.57
C MET A 624 -17.46 35.14 4.68
N PHE A 625 -16.38 35.36 5.42
CA PHE A 625 -16.14 34.58 6.64
C PHE A 625 -15.38 35.41 7.67
N ASN A 626 -16.12 35.95 8.65
CA ASN A 626 -15.53 36.29 9.94
C ASN A 626 -15.58 35.03 10.84
N THR A 627 -15.13 33.89 10.31
CA THR A 627 -14.95 32.68 11.11
C THR A 627 -13.52 32.69 11.62
N SER A 628 -13.35 32.91 12.93
CA SER A 628 -12.05 32.70 13.58
C SER A 628 -11.48 31.33 13.20
N ASP A 629 -10.16 31.18 13.04
CA ASP A 629 -9.46 29.91 12.75
C ASP A 629 -9.93 28.73 13.63
N LYS A 630 -10.43 29.05 14.83
CA LYS A 630 -11.04 28.10 15.78
C LYS A 630 -12.27 27.37 15.24
N MET A 631 -13.08 28.00 14.38
CA MET A 631 -14.28 27.39 13.81
C MET A 631 -13.95 26.51 12.60
N ALA A 632 -12.99 26.91 11.76
CA ALA A 632 -12.50 26.09 10.66
C ALA A 632 -11.90 24.77 11.16
N GLY A 633 -11.12 24.81 12.26
CA GLY A 633 -10.58 23.61 12.91
C GLY A 633 -11.66 22.63 13.41
N GLN A 634 -12.88 23.09 13.72
CA GLN A 634 -13.96 22.21 14.18
C GLN A 634 -14.58 21.37 13.04
N PHE A 635 -14.41 21.79 11.78
CA PHE A 635 -14.85 21.06 10.60
C PHE A 635 -13.80 20.08 10.06
N GLN A 636 -12.59 20.02 10.64
CA GLN A 636 -11.63 18.92 10.41
C GLN A 636 -12.07 17.65 11.14
N SER A 637 -13.30 17.22 10.89
CA SER A 637 -13.98 16.11 11.56
C SER A 637 -15.13 15.58 10.68
N TRP A 638 -15.91 14.64 11.23
CA TRP A 638 -17.10 14.03 10.61
C TRP A 638 -18.12 15.07 10.08
N TRP A 639 -18.14 16.28 10.65
CA TRP A 639 -19.05 17.36 10.23
C TRP A 639 -18.73 17.98 8.86
N ILE A 640 -17.65 17.55 8.20
CA ILE A 640 -17.31 18.03 6.87
C ILE A 640 -18.33 17.60 5.80
N LYS A 641 -18.98 16.44 5.95
CA LYS A 641 -19.92 15.91 4.95
C LYS A 641 -21.14 16.82 4.74
N PRO A 642 -21.90 17.24 5.77
CA PRO A 642 -22.99 18.20 5.58
C PRO A 642 -22.54 19.54 5.02
N LEU A 643 -21.34 20.02 5.42
CA LEU A 643 -20.77 21.25 4.88
C LEU A 643 -20.47 21.12 3.38
N ALA A 644 -19.90 20.00 2.95
CA ALA A 644 -19.66 19.68 1.55
C ALA A 644 -20.96 19.55 0.76
N MET A 645 -21.98 18.89 1.31
CA MET A 645 -23.33 18.78 0.72
C MET A 645 -23.96 20.17 0.51
N TYR A 646 -23.83 21.07 1.49
CA TYR A 646 -24.35 22.42 1.40
C TYR A 646 -23.67 23.22 0.27
N HIS A 647 -22.34 23.21 0.22
CA HIS A 647 -21.56 24.06 -0.68
C HIS A 647 -21.39 23.54 -2.10
N THR A 648 -21.54 22.25 -2.36
CA THR A 648 -21.39 21.72 -3.73
C THR A 648 -22.54 22.17 -4.63
N ASP A 649 -22.25 22.63 -5.84
CA ASP A 649 -23.29 23.00 -6.83
C ASP A 649 -23.82 21.79 -7.60
N LEU A 650 -23.32 20.59 -7.32
CA LEU A 650 -23.76 19.35 -7.94
C LEU A 650 -25.21 19.02 -7.54
N ARG A 651 -26.04 18.69 -8.53
CA ARG A 651 -27.42 18.25 -8.28
C ARG A 651 -27.49 16.94 -7.52
N HIS A 652 -26.88 15.88 -8.08
CA HIS A 652 -26.90 14.55 -7.49
C HIS A 652 -25.60 14.31 -6.72
N VAL A 653 -25.67 14.43 -5.41
CA VAL A 653 -24.50 14.34 -4.52
C VAL A 653 -24.51 13.00 -3.80
N MET A 654 -23.40 12.28 -3.89
CA MET A 654 -23.14 11.06 -3.11
C MET A 654 -21.94 11.33 -2.20
N LEU A 655 -22.14 11.22 -0.90
CA LEU A 655 -21.07 11.27 0.09
C LEU A 655 -20.86 9.88 0.67
N MET A 656 -19.61 9.45 0.79
CA MET A 656 -19.24 8.14 1.29
C MET A 656 -18.13 8.24 2.34
N ASP A 657 -18.01 7.23 3.18
CA ASP A 657 -16.91 7.11 4.11
C ASP A 657 -15.67 6.53 3.40
N VAL A 658 -14.49 7.00 3.80
CA VAL A 658 -13.22 6.59 3.17
C VAL A 658 -12.88 5.12 3.46
N ASP A 659 -13.47 4.53 4.49
CA ASP A 659 -13.33 3.14 4.91
C ASP A 659 -14.49 2.24 4.46
N ASP A 660 -15.30 2.69 3.50
CA ASP A 660 -16.28 1.86 2.82
C ASP A 660 -15.61 0.89 1.83
N ILE A 661 -16.11 -0.35 1.82
CA ILE A 661 -15.75 -1.41 0.87
C ILE A 661 -16.99 -1.76 0.07
N PHE A 662 -17.04 -1.33 -1.19
CA PHE A 662 -18.17 -1.59 -2.09
C PHE A 662 -18.03 -2.95 -2.77
N MET A 663 -19.10 -3.74 -2.69
CA MET A 663 -19.29 -5.00 -3.41
C MET A 663 -20.03 -4.80 -4.74
N LYS A 664 -20.76 -3.69 -4.85
CA LYS A 664 -21.45 -3.24 -6.06
C LYS A 664 -21.32 -1.75 -6.25
N SER A 665 -21.49 -1.30 -7.49
CA SER A 665 -21.51 0.13 -7.79
C SER A 665 -22.62 0.82 -6.99
N PRO A 666 -22.30 1.83 -6.16
CA PRO A 666 -23.31 2.58 -5.41
C PRO A 666 -24.18 3.46 -6.32
N ALA A 667 -23.82 3.64 -7.60
CA ALA A 667 -24.65 4.35 -8.57
C ALA A 667 -26.03 3.70 -8.76
N THR A 668 -26.13 2.39 -8.53
CA THR A 668 -27.40 1.63 -8.56
C THR A 668 -28.46 2.17 -7.58
N LEU A 669 -28.04 2.90 -6.53
CA LEU A 669 -28.97 3.55 -5.60
C LEU A 669 -29.84 4.64 -6.25
N ARG A 670 -29.41 5.19 -7.39
CA ARG A 670 -30.21 6.18 -8.13
C ARG A 670 -31.44 5.58 -8.81
N ASP A 671 -31.44 4.27 -9.02
CA ASP A 671 -32.54 3.57 -9.68
C ASP A 671 -33.65 3.14 -8.74
N LEU A 672 -33.44 3.32 -7.43
CA LEU A 672 -34.40 2.95 -6.42
C LEU A 672 -35.63 3.84 -6.48
N GLU A 673 -36.80 3.24 -6.38
CA GLU A 673 -38.07 3.97 -6.32
C GLU A 673 -38.07 5.01 -5.19
N GLY A 674 -37.48 4.68 -4.04
CA GLY A 674 -37.30 5.60 -2.92
C GLY A 674 -36.49 6.85 -3.27
N TYR A 675 -35.39 6.70 -4.01
CA TYR A 675 -34.61 7.82 -4.51
C TYR A 675 -35.36 8.62 -5.58
N ARG A 676 -35.96 7.94 -6.55
CA ARG A 676 -36.70 8.58 -7.65
C ARG A 676 -37.90 9.38 -7.16
N SER A 677 -38.55 8.93 -6.09
CA SER A 677 -39.70 9.61 -5.50
C SER A 677 -39.30 10.78 -4.60
N THR A 678 -38.35 10.57 -3.69
CA THR A 678 -38.02 11.56 -2.63
C THR A 678 -36.76 12.38 -2.89
N GLY A 679 -35.86 11.90 -3.76
CA GLY A 679 -34.55 12.52 -4.00
C GLY A 679 -33.51 12.18 -2.96
N THR A 680 -33.80 11.26 -2.03
CA THR A 680 -32.86 10.87 -0.98
C THR A 680 -32.75 9.37 -0.87
N THR A 681 -31.61 8.88 -0.37
CA THR A 681 -31.45 7.50 0.07
C THR A 681 -30.58 7.49 1.30
N PHE A 682 -31.19 7.14 2.43
CA PHE A 682 -30.53 7.03 3.73
C PHE A 682 -30.59 5.59 4.24
N PHE A 683 -29.66 5.23 5.12
CA PHE A 683 -29.58 3.90 5.71
C PHE A 683 -29.79 3.98 7.23
N TYR A 684 -30.44 2.96 7.77
CA TYR A 684 -30.67 2.88 9.20
C TYR A 684 -29.41 2.44 9.96
N ASP A 685 -29.12 3.10 11.09
CA ASP A 685 -28.14 2.60 12.06
C ASP A 685 -28.76 1.49 12.92
N ARG A 686 -27.89 0.81 13.67
CA ARG A 686 -28.20 -0.24 14.63
C ARG A 686 -29.10 0.31 15.73
N VAL A 687 -30.01 -0.55 16.18
CA VAL A 687 -30.98 -0.20 17.22
C VAL A 687 -30.42 -0.57 18.60
N VAL A 688 -29.94 0.44 19.30
CA VAL A 688 -29.38 0.31 20.66
C VAL A 688 -30.44 0.64 21.71
N LYS A 689 -30.95 -0.39 22.40
CA LYS A 689 -31.93 -0.22 23.48
C LYS A 689 -31.36 0.56 24.66
N ASN A 690 -32.23 1.30 25.36
CA ASN A 690 -31.90 2.06 26.57
C ASN A 690 -30.86 3.17 26.39
N CYS A 691 -30.54 3.58 25.16
CA CYS A 691 -29.72 4.75 24.92
C CYS A 691 -30.56 6.02 25.10
N ARG A 692 -30.20 6.87 26.07
CA ARG A 692 -30.91 8.14 26.39
C ARG A 692 -30.04 9.38 26.10
N LYS A 693 -29.32 9.36 24.99
CA LYS A 693 -28.42 10.43 24.52
C LYS A 693 -28.88 10.90 23.15
N PHE A 694 -28.33 12.01 22.66
CA PHE A 694 -28.60 12.49 21.30
C PHE A 694 -30.10 12.70 21.08
N MET A 695 -30.70 12.08 20.05
CA MET A 695 -32.10 12.29 19.68
C MET A 695 -33.13 11.76 20.69
N SER A 696 -32.79 10.71 21.44
CA SER A 696 -33.64 10.20 22.54
C SER A 696 -33.33 10.87 23.88
N GLY A 697 -32.46 11.88 23.87
CA GLY A 697 -32.13 12.68 25.03
C GLY A 697 -33.24 13.64 25.43
N MET A 698 -33.09 14.23 26.61
CA MET A 698 -33.97 15.29 27.12
C MET A 698 -33.28 16.64 26.94
N ASP A 699 -34.04 17.66 26.57
CA ASP A 699 -33.61 19.06 26.47
C ASP A 699 -34.59 19.96 27.23
N GLY A 700 -34.22 20.36 28.45
CA GLY A 700 -35.07 21.22 29.29
C GLY A 700 -36.39 20.57 29.69
N GLY A 701 -36.39 19.26 30.00
CA GLY A 701 -37.56 18.53 30.49
C GLY A 701 -38.50 17.98 29.41
N MET A 702 -38.25 18.26 28.14
CA MET A 702 -38.93 17.68 26.98
C MET A 702 -37.96 16.76 26.21
N GLN A 703 -38.48 15.78 25.47
CA GLN A 703 -37.66 15.01 24.53
C GLN A 703 -37.06 15.96 23.47
N TYR A 704 -35.79 15.76 23.13
CA TYR A 704 -35.07 16.62 22.20
C TYR A 704 -35.81 16.81 20.87
N MET A 705 -36.22 15.72 20.23
CA MET A 705 -36.89 15.79 18.93
C MET A 705 -38.24 16.51 18.99
N ASP A 706 -39.06 16.27 20.03
CA ASP A 706 -40.32 16.99 20.22
C ASP A 706 -40.09 18.49 20.37
N LYS A 707 -39.09 18.86 21.18
CA LYS A 707 -38.74 20.26 21.40
C LYS A 707 -38.21 20.90 20.11
N LEU A 708 -37.34 20.21 19.39
CA LEU A 708 -36.80 20.67 18.11
C LEU A 708 -37.94 20.97 17.13
N ILE A 709 -38.83 20.00 16.88
CA ILE A 709 -39.94 20.17 15.93
C ILE A 709 -40.89 21.30 16.37
N THR A 710 -41.22 21.39 17.66
CA THR A 710 -42.22 22.36 18.14
C THR A 710 -41.70 23.78 18.31
N THR A 711 -40.39 23.97 18.48
CA THR A 711 -39.78 25.28 18.77
C THR A 711 -38.89 25.83 17.66
N PHE A 712 -38.68 25.06 16.58
CA PHE A 712 -37.90 25.52 15.42
C PHE A 712 -38.52 26.75 14.75
N ASP A 713 -37.69 27.69 14.30
CA ASP A 713 -38.14 28.90 13.62
C ASP A 713 -38.34 28.64 12.11
N TYR A 714 -39.45 27.98 11.76
CA TYR A 714 -39.78 27.66 10.36
C TYR A 714 -39.89 28.91 9.47
N LYS A 715 -40.25 30.06 10.04
CA LYS A 715 -40.39 31.32 9.28
C LYS A 715 -39.02 31.82 8.80
N ARG A 716 -37.98 31.68 9.62
CA ARG A 716 -36.60 32.05 9.25
C ARG A 716 -36.11 31.36 7.97
N PHE A 717 -36.58 30.14 7.71
CA PHE A 717 -36.15 29.32 6.58
C PHE A 717 -37.20 29.23 5.46
N ASN A 718 -38.26 30.05 5.50
CA ASN A 718 -39.35 30.05 4.52
C ASN A 718 -40.04 28.68 4.35
N ILE A 719 -40.15 27.91 5.45
CA ILE A 719 -40.82 26.61 5.47
C ILE A 719 -42.30 26.81 5.84
N SER A 720 -43.19 26.18 5.07
CA SER A 720 -44.63 26.22 5.31
C SER A 720 -45.14 24.87 5.82
N GLY A 721 -46.23 24.87 6.58
CA GLY A 721 -46.82 23.68 7.19
C GLY A 721 -46.95 23.78 8.72
N GLU A 722 -47.59 22.78 9.32
CA GLU A 722 -47.72 22.69 10.77
C GLU A 722 -46.44 22.08 11.37
N ALA A 723 -46.01 22.59 12.52
CA ALA A 723 -44.88 22.05 13.29
C ALA A 723 -45.25 20.71 13.94
N LYS A 724 -45.31 19.64 13.14
CA LYS A 724 -45.69 18.29 13.55
C LYS A 724 -44.78 17.25 12.87
N PRO A 725 -44.47 16.13 13.56
CA PRO A 725 -43.67 15.07 12.97
C PRO A 725 -44.37 14.43 11.77
N SER A 726 -43.59 14.06 10.76
CA SER A 726 -44.02 13.31 9.59
C SER A 726 -44.39 11.86 9.96
N GLU A 727 -45.06 11.15 9.04
CA GLU A 727 -45.34 9.72 9.22
C GLU A 727 -44.05 8.89 9.35
N ASN A 728 -42.95 9.32 8.71
CA ASN A 728 -41.65 8.68 8.83
C ASN A 728 -41.04 8.92 10.22
N ALA A 729 -41.10 10.15 10.75
CA ALA A 729 -40.65 10.45 12.11
C ALA A 729 -41.46 9.71 13.17
N LEU A 730 -42.79 9.57 13.00
CA LEU A 730 -43.63 8.79 13.92
C LEU A 730 -43.25 7.29 13.95
N LYS A 731 -42.67 6.75 12.87
CA LYS A 731 -42.16 5.37 12.81
C LYS A 731 -40.71 5.24 13.31
N SER A 732 -39.99 6.36 13.50
CA SER A 732 -38.59 6.38 13.91
C SER A 732 -38.39 5.78 15.30
N PHE A 733 -37.40 4.90 15.45
CA PHE A 733 -37.06 4.36 16.77
C PHE A 733 -36.38 5.42 17.64
N ALA A 734 -35.64 6.36 17.05
CA ALA A 734 -35.09 7.49 17.78
C ALA A 734 -36.18 8.40 18.36
N TYR A 735 -37.19 8.75 17.54
CA TYR A 735 -38.32 9.55 17.99
C TYR A 735 -39.12 8.84 19.09
N ASN A 736 -39.31 7.53 19.01
CA ASN A 736 -40.04 6.75 20.00
C ASN A 736 -39.17 6.27 21.19
N ASN A 737 -37.99 6.84 21.42
CA ASN A 737 -37.07 6.49 22.53
C ASN A 737 -36.64 5.00 22.55
N GLY A 738 -36.70 4.34 21.39
CA GLY A 738 -36.23 2.97 21.17
C GLY A 738 -34.73 2.89 20.93
N THR A 739 -34.10 3.98 20.48
CA THR A 739 -32.66 4.12 20.31
C THR A 739 -32.22 5.60 20.29
N CYS A 740 -30.92 5.89 20.30
CA CYS A 740 -30.39 7.25 20.22
C CYS A 740 -29.86 7.63 18.83
N HIS A 741 -29.76 6.67 17.92
CA HIS A 741 -29.29 6.84 16.54
C HIS A 741 -30.29 6.27 15.55
N GLU A 742 -30.61 7.01 14.51
CA GLU A 742 -31.59 6.61 13.51
C GLU A 742 -30.90 6.28 12.20
N MET A 743 -30.03 7.17 11.76
CA MET A 743 -29.35 7.10 10.48
C MET A 743 -27.87 6.73 10.62
N ASP A 744 -27.41 5.88 9.72
CA ASP A 744 -25.99 5.75 9.43
C ASP A 744 -25.61 6.64 8.25
N SER A 745 -24.55 7.44 8.39
CA SER A 745 -24.06 8.38 7.38
C SER A 745 -22.85 7.87 6.60
N SER A 746 -22.54 6.57 6.65
CA SER A 746 -21.42 6.04 5.85
C SER A 746 -21.65 6.30 4.37
N LEU A 747 -22.90 6.17 3.90
CA LEU A 747 -23.31 6.51 2.54
C LEU A 747 -24.56 7.39 2.54
N VAL A 748 -24.50 8.55 1.87
CA VAL A 748 -25.59 9.52 1.78
C VAL A 748 -25.78 9.93 0.33
N LEU A 749 -27.00 9.82 -0.20
CA LEU A 749 -27.35 10.25 -1.55
C LEU A 749 -28.49 11.27 -1.53
N ILE A 750 -28.29 12.43 -2.15
CA ILE A 750 -29.27 13.54 -2.20
C ILE A 750 -29.34 14.15 -3.63
N ASP A 751 -30.55 14.34 -4.14
CA ASP A 751 -30.88 15.20 -5.29
C ASP A 751 -31.24 16.60 -4.75
N LYS A 752 -30.28 17.52 -4.78
CA LYS A 752 -30.39 18.88 -4.22
C LYS A 752 -31.53 19.69 -4.85
N GLU A 753 -31.81 19.46 -6.13
CA GLU A 753 -32.90 20.16 -6.83
C GLU A 753 -34.26 19.72 -6.28
N ARG A 754 -34.43 18.42 -6.03
CA ARG A 754 -35.68 17.86 -5.53
C ARG A 754 -35.95 18.19 -4.07
N VAL A 755 -34.93 18.15 -3.21
CA VAL A 755 -35.09 18.46 -1.78
C VAL A 755 -35.19 19.96 -1.52
N GLY A 756 -34.65 20.79 -2.41
CA GLY A 756 -34.75 22.25 -2.36
C GLY A 756 -33.81 22.91 -1.35
N GLN A 757 -33.65 24.23 -1.54
CA GLN A 757 -32.68 25.04 -0.78
C GLN A 757 -33.01 25.13 0.71
N ALA A 758 -34.29 25.15 1.09
CA ALA A 758 -34.69 25.23 2.49
C ALA A 758 -34.13 24.06 3.33
N ALA A 759 -34.15 22.83 2.80
CA ALA A 759 -33.53 21.68 3.47
C ALA A 759 -32.01 21.84 3.62
N MET A 760 -31.33 22.40 2.61
CA MET A 760 -29.90 22.68 2.68
C MET A 760 -29.59 23.76 3.74
N ASP A 761 -30.38 24.82 3.82
CA ASP A 761 -30.18 25.89 4.80
C ASP A 761 -30.44 25.39 6.24
N VAL A 762 -31.44 24.52 6.44
CA VAL A 762 -31.66 23.85 7.73
C VAL A 762 -30.49 22.91 8.07
N MET A 763 -29.96 22.17 7.10
CA MET A 763 -28.78 21.32 7.27
C MET A 763 -27.57 22.14 7.72
N PHE A 764 -27.35 23.30 7.09
CA PHE A 764 -26.30 24.23 7.47
C PHE A 764 -26.50 24.76 8.89
N TRP A 765 -27.73 25.15 9.25
CA TRP A 765 -28.08 25.57 10.61
C TRP A 765 -27.76 24.50 11.67
N PHE A 766 -28.03 23.22 11.38
CA PHE A 766 -27.70 22.12 12.30
C PHE A 766 -26.19 22.09 12.63
N ILE A 767 -25.34 22.31 11.64
CA ILE A 767 -23.88 22.25 11.80
C ILE A 767 -23.25 23.57 12.27
N THR A 768 -23.93 24.71 12.14
CA THR A 768 -23.36 26.01 12.57
C THR A 768 -23.93 26.52 13.88
N GLU A 769 -25.15 26.12 14.25
CA GLU A 769 -25.83 26.61 15.45
C GLU A 769 -26.20 25.46 16.39
N GLU A 770 -27.01 24.51 15.91
CA GLU A 770 -27.64 23.52 16.79
C GLU A 770 -26.64 22.58 17.45
N ARG A 771 -25.62 22.11 16.71
CA ARG A 771 -24.59 21.21 17.28
C ARG A 771 -23.83 21.82 18.48
N PHE A 772 -23.77 23.15 18.55
CA PHE A 772 -23.11 23.86 19.65
C PHE A 772 -24.03 24.13 20.83
N ARG A 773 -25.35 24.10 20.59
CA ARG A 773 -26.38 24.24 21.62
C ARG A 773 -26.69 22.89 22.27
N TYR A 774 -26.87 21.85 21.45
CA TYR A 774 -27.22 20.51 21.89
C TYR A 774 -26.49 19.46 21.06
N GLN A 775 -25.88 18.49 21.74
CA GLN A 775 -25.23 17.36 21.07
C GLN A 775 -26.30 16.36 20.60
N PHE A 776 -26.90 16.63 19.45
CA PHE A 776 -28.03 15.86 18.92
C PHE A 776 -27.64 14.60 18.13
N SER A 777 -26.36 14.45 17.78
CA SER A 777 -25.86 13.39 16.91
C SER A 777 -24.44 12.97 17.31
N PHE A 778 -24.07 11.73 16.96
CA PHE A 778 -22.66 11.31 16.96
C PHE A 778 -22.06 11.66 15.59
N GLY A 779 -21.34 12.77 15.53
CA GLY A 779 -20.91 13.32 14.24
C GLY A 779 -22.10 13.80 13.41
N ASP A 780 -22.01 13.65 12.10
CA ASP A 780 -22.97 14.14 11.10
C ASP A 780 -24.22 13.26 10.90
N LYS A 781 -24.23 12.05 11.46
CA LYS A 781 -25.21 10.98 11.22
C LYS A 781 -26.65 11.44 11.04
N GLU A 782 -27.17 12.16 12.03
CA GLU A 782 -28.59 12.52 12.06
C GLU A 782 -28.91 13.81 11.30
N THR A 783 -27.89 14.56 10.88
CA THR A 783 -28.06 15.89 10.27
C THR A 783 -28.83 15.83 8.95
N PHE A 784 -28.59 14.81 8.13
CA PHE A 784 -29.17 14.70 6.80
C PHE A 784 -30.69 14.51 6.86
N TRP A 785 -31.17 13.47 7.52
CA TRP A 785 -32.60 13.19 7.57
C TRP A 785 -33.37 14.20 8.45
N LEU A 786 -32.78 14.68 9.55
CA LEU A 786 -33.42 15.73 10.38
C LEU A 786 -33.61 17.02 9.58
N SER A 787 -32.68 17.37 8.69
CA SER A 787 -32.86 18.54 7.84
C SER A 787 -34.06 18.40 6.89
N MET A 788 -34.30 17.19 6.36
CA MET A 788 -35.47 16.91 5.53
C MET A 788 -36.77 16.93 6.34
N GLU A 789 -36.75 16.33 7.54
CA GLU A 789 -37.88 16.31 8.48
C GLU A 789 -38.30 17.73 8.86
N ILE A 790 -37.36 18.57 9.30
CA ILE A 790 -37.62 19.96 9.70
C ILE A 790 -38.00 20.84 8.49
N ALA A 791 -37.48 20.56 7.30
CA ALA A 791 -37.86 21.28 6.08
C ALA A 791 -39.22 20.84 5.49
N HIS A 792 -39.91 19.86 6.10
CA HIS A 792 -41.11 19.22 5.57
C HIS A 792 -40.91 18.62 4.16
N VAL A 793 -39.72 18.12 3.88
CA VAL A 793 -39.35 17.50 2.61
C VAL A 793 -39.46 15.98 2.74
N PRO A 794 -40.13 15.28 1.82
CA PRO A 794 -40.16 13.83 1.82
C PRO A 794 -38.76 13.23 1.73
N TYR A 795 -38.48 12.19 2.52
CA TYR A 795 -37.21 11.46 2.48
C TYR A 795 -37.42 9.95 2.53
N PHE A 796 -36.43 9.20 2.04
CA PHE A 796 -36.47 7.75 1.97
C PHE A 796 -35.32 7.11 2.76
N PHE A 797 -35.68 6.25 3.70
CA PHE A 797 -34.77 5.29 4.31
C PHE A 797 -34.91 3.94 3.58
N SER A 798 -33.78 3.35 3.20
CA SER A 798 -33.76 1.98 2.72
C SER A 798 -34.29 1.05 3.81
N PRO A 799 -35.33 0.22 3.52
CA PRO A 799 -35.86 -0.73 4.50
C PRO A 799 -34.87 -1.87 4.81
N TRP A 800 -33.83 -1.99 3.98
CA TRP A 800 -32.74 -2.94 4.09
C TRP A 800 -31.44 -2.19 4.40
N GLY A 801 -30.54 -2.81 5.16
CA GLY A 801 -29.23 -2.22 5.48
C GLY A 801 -28.31 -2.15 4.25
N TYR A 802 -27.06 -2.55 4.41
CA TYR A 802 -26.02 -2.50 3.39
C TYR A 802 -26.17 -3.53 2.23
N MET A 803 -27.40 -3.87 1.83
CA MET A 803 -27.74 -4.92 0.86
C MET A 803 -28.78 -4.40 -0.15
N PRO A 804 -28.63 -4.55 -1.48
CA PRO A 804 -29.58 -4.05 -2.46
C PRO A 804 -30.98 -4.67 -2.32
N ILE A 805 -31.91 -4.03 -3.01
CA ILE A 805 -33.35 -4.02 -2.72
C ILE A 805 -34.13 -5.24 -3.22
N ASP A 806 -33.54 -6.13 -4.02
CA ASP A 806 -34.25 -7.34 -4.44
C ASP A 806 -34.48 -8.26 -3.23
N ASP A 807 -35.74 -8.48 -2.89
CA ASP A 807 -36.18 -9.38 -1.82
C ASP A 807 -36.02 -10.85 -2.23
N ASN A 808 -35.92 -11.15 -3.52
CA ASN A 808 -35.76 -12.49 -4.05
C ASN A 808 -34.29 -12.93 -4.09
N ASN A 809 -33.37 -11.99 -4.27
CA ASN A 809 -31.92 -12.25 -4.28
C ASN A 809 -31.15 -11.16 -3.51
N PRO A 810 -30.99 -11.31 -2.18
CA PRO A 810 -30.31 -10.31 -1.37
C PRO A 810 -28.81 -10.31 -1.61
N GLU A 811 -28.31 -9.25 -2.23
CA GLU A 811 -26.88 -9.08 -2.49
C GLU A 811 -26.24 -8.16 -1.45
N MET A 812 -24.92 -8.14 -1.34
CA MET A 812 -24.21 -7.18 -0.49
C MET A 812 -23.89 -5.93 -1.31
N LEU A 813 -24.15 -4.73 -0.80
CA LEU A 813 -23.82 -3.46 -1.45
C LEU A 813 -22.45 -2.97 -1.01
N TYR A 814 -22.25 -2.80 0.29
CA TYR A 814 -20.97 -2.36 0.87
C TYR A 814 -20.84 -2.79 2.33
N VAL A 815 -19.66 -2.56 2.92
CA VAL A 815 -19.46 -2.57 4.37
C VAL A 815 -18.63 -1.36 4.75
N ASN A 816 -19.03 -0.67 5.82
CA ASN A 816 -18.20 0.33 6.47
C ASN A 816 -17.33 -0.35 7.53
N GLY A 817 -16.01 -0.17 7.49
CA GLY A 817 -15.18 -0.74 8.53
C GLY A 817 -13.69 -0.43 8.43
N LYS A 818 -13.26 0.61 9.15
CA LYS A 818 -11.84 0.94 9.33
C LYS A 818 -11.00 -0.26 9.74
N ALA A 819 -11.48 -1.09 10.68
CA ALA A 819 -10.78 -2.29 11.16
C ALA A 819 -10.69 -3.43 10.12
N LEU A 820 -11.33 -3.31 8.96
CA LEU A 820 -11.15 -4.25 7.85
C LEU A 820 -9.99 -3.81 6.95
N VAL A 821 -9.72 -2.50 6.84
CA VAL A 821 -8.75 -1.93 5.90
C VAL A 821 -7.45 -1.52 6.58
N ASP A 822 -7.55 -0.82 7.72
CA ASP A 822 -6.43 -0.25 8.47
C ASP A 822 -6.00 -1.18 9.62
N PRO A 823 -4.75 -1.68 9.64
CA PRO A 823 -4.19 -2.46 10.75
C PRO A 823 -4.17 -1.75 12.11
N TYR A 824 -4.24 -0.41 12.10
CA TYR A 824 -4.21 0.46 13.28
C TYR A 824 -5.44 1.37 13.34
N PRO A 825 -6.66 0.82 13.44
CA PRO A 825 -7.89 1.60 13.29
C PRO A 825 -8.06 2.66 14.41
N SER A 826 -7.52 2.41 15.60
CA SER A 826 -7.49 3.36 16.73
C SER A 826 -6.18 4.15 16.83
N GLY A 827 -5.31 4.06 15.81
CA GLY A 827 -3.93 4.53 15.86
C GLY A 827 -3.02 3.56 16.63
N VAL A 828 -1.71 3.66 16.36
CA VAL A 828 -0.66 2.81 16.94
C VAL A 828 -0.71 2.82 18.47
N ASP A 829 -0.80 4.00 19.07
CA ASP A 829 -0.85 4.17 20.53
C ASP A 829 -2.15 3.64 21.15
N GLY A 830 -3.22 3.55 20.35
CA GLY A 830 -4.53 3.08 20.79
C GLY A 830 -4.67 1.56 20.78
N VAL A 831 -3.86 0.82 20.01
CA VAL A 831 -4.06 -0.63 19.78
C VAL A 831 -3.98 -1.47 21.06
N ALA A 832 -3.05 -1.16 21.96
CA ALA A 832 -2.92 -1.91 23.22
C ALA A 832 -4.14 -1.77 24.15
N THR A 833 -4.90 -0.67 24.02
CA THR A 833 -6.10 -0.40 24.80
C THR A 833 -7.40 -0.59 24.00
N ALA A 834 -7.27 -0.94 22.71
CA ALA A 834 -8.40 -1.17 21.83
C ALA A 834 -9.17 -2.41 22.28
N ARG A 835 -10.49 -2.33 22.12
CA ARG A 835 -11.36 -3.49 22.37
C ARG A 835 -11.14 -4.51 21.25
N ARG A 836 -11.29 -5.81 21.54
CA ARG A 836 -11.05 -6.89 20.59
C ARG A 836 -11.83 -6.74 19.28
N GLN A 837 -13.08 -6.28 19.33
CA GLN A 837 -13.90 -6.07 18.12
C GLN A 837 -13.46 -4.89 17.25
N ASN A 838 -12.57 -4.04 17.75
CA ASN A 838 -11.99 -2.91 17.01
C ASN A 838 -10.57 -3.23 16.52
N LEU A 839 -10.09 -4.45 16.73
CA LEU A 839 -8.82 -4.92 16.19
C LEU A 839 -8.98 -5.29 14.71
N TYR A 840 -7.92 -5.10 13.95
CA TYR A 840 -7.85 -5.44 12.54
C TYR A 840 -8.19 -6.91 12.27
N ASN A 841 -9.27 -7.18 11.53
CA ASN A 841 -9.66 -8.56 11.25
C ASN A 841 -9.05 -9.03 9.93
N THR A 842 -7.96 -9.80 9.97
CA THR A 842 -7.29 -10.33 8.77
C THR A 842 -8.18 -11.22 7.91
N PHE A 843 -9.09 -12.00 8.50
CA PHE A 843 -9.95 -12.94 7.78
C PHE A 843 -11.38 -12.94 8.33
N PRO A 844 -12.21 -11.94 7.96
CA PRO A 844 -13.63 -11.95 8.29
C PRO A 844 -14.34 -13.07 7.51
N THR A 845 -15.17 -13.86 8.19
CA THR A 845 -15.86 -15.03 7.60
C THR A 845 -17.38 -14.93 7.63
N HIS A 846 -17.95 -14.15 8.54
CA HIS A 846 -19.38 -14.10 8.79
C HIS A 846 -19.90 -12.67 8.91
N MET A 847 -21.18 -12.51 8.59
CA MET A 847 -21.96 -11.30 8.79
C MET A 847 -23.30 -11.64 9.46
N VAL A 848 -24.00 -10.62 9.95
CA VAL A 848 -25.41 -10.78 10.38
C VAL A 848 -26.27 -10.94 9.12
N PRO A 849 -27.22 -11.91 9.08
CA PRO A 849 -28.08 -12.09 7.92
C PRO A 849 -28.93 -10.84 7.63
N ARG A 850 -29.33 -10.66 6.35
CA ARG A 850 -30.29 -9.62 5.95
C ARG A 850 -31.54 -9.75 6.81
N GLN A 851 -31.98 -8.64 7.39
CA GLN A 851 -33.17 -8.59 8.21
C GLN A 851 -33.78 -7.20 8.16
N LYS A 852 -35.09 -7.13 8.44
CA LYS A 852 -35.72 -5.85 8.76
C LYS A 852 -35.08 -5.27 10.01
N ARG A 853 -34.98 -3.94 10.08
CA ARG A 853 -34.40 -3.24 11.24
C ARG A 853 -35.08 -3.72 12.53
N THR A 854 -34.29 -4.39 13.38
CA THR A 854 -34.80 -5.08 14.58
C THR A 854 -33.96 -4.70 15.80
N PRO A 855 -34.59 -4.39 16.95
CA PRO A 855 -33.87 -4.16 18.20
C PRO A 855 -33.07 -5.38 18.66
N THR A 856 -31.85 -5.18 19.17
CA THR A 856 -31.05 -6.27 19.75
C THR A 856 -31.75 -6.92 20.96
N LYS A 857 -31.49 -8.22 21.17
CA LYS A 857 -32.01 -8.96 22.33
C LYS A 857 -31.23 -8.60 23.59
N LEU A 858 -31.91 -8.62 24.73
CA LEU A 858 -31.24 -8.49 26.03
C LEU A 858 -30.35 -9.72 26.25
N SER A 859 -29.12 -9.49 26.68
CA SER A 859 -28.17 -10.53 27.06
C SER A 859 -27.76 -10.39 28.52
N ARG A 860 -27.55 -11.53 29.19
CA ARG A 860 -26.92 -11.58 30.53
C ARG A 860 -25.41 -11.30 30.48
N GLN A 861 -24.78 -11.55 29.33
CA GLN A 861 -23.39 -11.17 29.06
C GLN A 861 -23.33 -9.72 28.60
N GLN A 862 -22.39 -8.94 29.15
CA GLN A 862 -22.14 -7.58 28.70
C GLN A 862 -21.43 -7.62 27.34
N PHE A 863 -22.19 -7.32 26.29
CA PHE A 863 -21.66 -7.06 24.96
C PHE A 863 -21.49 -5.55 24.76
N THR A 864 -20.56 -5.18 23.89
CA THR A 864 -20.36 -3.79 23.53
C THR A 864 -21.40 -3.32 22.50
N ILE A 865 -21.48 -2.01 22.29
CA ILE A 865 -22.47 -1.41 21.37
C ILE A 865 -22.28 -1.87 19.92
N GLU A 866 -21.10 -2.38 19.58
CA GLU A 866 -20.80 -2.92 18.25
C GLU A 866 -21.43 -4.30 17.98
N CYS A 867 -21.90 -5.02 19.01
CA CYS A 867 -22.43 -6.37 18.88
C CYS A 867 -23.95 -6.40 18.59
N MET A 868 -24.34 -7.10 17.52
CA MET A 868 -25.74 -7.34 17.16
C MET A 868 -26.29 -8.62 17.80
N VAL A 869 -26.66 -8.52 19.08
CA VAL A 869 -27.04 -9.69 19.90
C VAL A 869 -28.38 -10.29 19.48
N GLY A 870 -28.37 -11.60 19.21
CA GLY A 870 -29.58 -12.42 19.05
C GLY A 870 -30.19 -12.42 17.65
N LEU A 871 -29.44 -11.95 16.65
CA LEU A 871 -29.85 -11.83 15.24
C LEU A 871 -29.20 -12.88 14.32
N GLY A 872 -28.37 -13.76 14.88
CA GLY A 872 -27.70 -14.84 14.13
C GLY A 872 -26.49 -14.38 13.31
N SER A 873 -25.92 -15.31 12.54
CA SER A 873 -24.80 -15.09 11.63
C SER A 873 -24.96 -15.95 10.38
N THR A 874 -24.50 -15.44 9.24
CA THR A 874 -24.39 -16.15 7.96
C THR A 874 -22.99 -15.92 7.38
N LEU A 875 -22.55 -16.75 6.45
CA LEU A 875 -21.27 -16.57 5.76
C LEU A 875 -21.28 -15.29 4.92
N LEU A 876 -20.10 -14.68 4.77
CA LEU A 876 -19.89 -13.60 3.80
C LEU A 876 -19.96 -14.17 2.37
N PRO A 877 -20.37 -13.35 1.36
CA PRO A 877 -20.32 -13.76 -0.04
C PRO A 877 -18.89 -14.12 -0.48
N GLU A 878 -18.72 -15.09 -1.38
CA GLU A 878 -17.42 -15.52 -1.89
C GLU A 878 -16.60 -14.36 -2.49
N SER A 879 -17.27 -13.41 -3.15
CA SER A 879 -16.64 -12.22 -3.73
C SER A 879 -16.06 -11.25 -2.70
N PHE A 880 -16.45 -11.34 -1.42
CA PHE A 880 -16.04 -10.41 -0.38
C PHE A 880 -14.54 -10.45 -0.12
N ALA A 881 -13.94 -11.64 -0.08
CA ALA A 881 -12.52 -11.81 0.21
C ALA A 881 -11.66 -11.08 -0.85
N GLY A 882 -11.98 -11.26 -2.13
CA GLY A 882 -11.28 -10.58 -3.23
C GLY A 882 -11.48 -9.06 -3.23
N ALA A 883 -12.68 -8.57 -2.89
CA ALA A 883 -12.94 -7.13 -2.76
C ALA A 883 -12.15 -6.50 -1.59
N LEU A 884 -12.16 -7.14 -0.42
CA LEU A 884 -11.41 -6.70 0.75
C LEU A 884 -9.90 -6.71 0.49
N MET A 885 -9.40 -7.75 -0.16
CA MET A 885 -7.99 -7.88 -0.50
C MET A 885 -7.51 -6.75 -1.42
N ARG A 886 -8.28 -6.44 -2.48
CA ARG A 886 -8.02 -5.30 -3.35
C ARG A 886 -7.99 -3.98 -2.57
N ARG A 887 -9.00 -3.74 -1.71
CA ARG A 887 -9.07 -2.51 -0.91
C ARG A 887 -7.85 -2.37 0.01
N ARG A 888 -7.39 -3.47 0.61
CA ARG A 888 -6.18 -3.52 1.44
C ARG A 888 -4.92 -3.26 0.64
N LEU A 889 -4.78 -3.86 -0.54
CA LEU A 889 -3.65 -3.63 -1.43
C LEU A 889 -3.54 -2.14 -1.82
N HIS A 890 -4.67 -1.50 -2.16
CA HIS A 890 -4.72 -0.07 -2.47
C HIS A 890 -4.38 0.78 -1.25
N PHE A 891 -4.95 0.46 -0.08
CA PHE A 891 -4.65 1.17 1.16
C PHE A 891 -3.16 1.06 1.53
N LEU A 892 -2.63 -0.17 1.56
CA LEU A 892 -1.23 -0.41 1.87
C LEU A 892 -0.32 0.26 0.83
N GLY A 893 -0.62 0.17 -0.46
CA GLY A 893 0.17 0.84 -1.51
C GLY A 893 0.22 2.35 -1.36
N VAL A 894 -0.93 3.02 -1.17
CA VAL A 894 -0.96 4.48 -0.94
C VAL A 894 -0.21 4.86 0.33
N THR A 895 -0.40 4.12 1.42
CA THR A 895 0.29 4.40 2.69
C THR A 895 1.79 4.13 2.64
N THR A 896 2.25 3.28 1.72
CA THR A 896 3.67 2.92 1.56
C THR A 896 4.37 3.62 0.40
N GLY A 897 3.67 4.49 -0.35
CA GLY A 897 4.21 5.17 -1.53
C GLY A 897 4.36 4.26 -2.76
N VAL A 898 3.82 3.04 -2.69
CA VAL A 898 3.88 2.03 -3.75
C VAL A 898 2.64 2.18 -4.65
N LEU A 899 2.59 3.27 -5.42
CA LEU A 899 1.41 3.65 -6.20
C LEU A 899 1.07 2.69 -7.34
N GLY A 900 2.04 1.89 -7.81
CA GLY A 900 1.79 0.84 -8.80
C GLY A 900 0.70 -0.15 -8.36
N SER A 901 0.45 -0.32 -7.06
CA SER A 901 -0.62 -1.20 -6.58
C SER A 901 -2.03 -0.71 -6.93
N LEU A 902 -2.20 0.57 -7.28
CA LEU A 902 -3.49 1.14 -7.72
C LEU A 902 -3.87 0.69 -9.14
N GLN A 903 -2.90 0.20 -9.93
CA GLN A 903 -3.14 -0.31 -11.28
C GLN A 903 -3.84 -1.68 -11.26
N HIS A 904 -3.79 -2.40 -10.14
CA HIS A 904 -4.51 -3.66 -9.95
C HIS A 904 -6.00 -3.38 -9.70
N CYS A 905 -6.77 -3.32 -10.79
CA CYS A 905 -8.23 -3.27 -10.76
C CYS A 905 -8.91 -4.65 -10.88
N GLU A 906 -8.14 -5.72 -11.12
CA GLU A 906 -8.66 -7.08 -11.37
C GLU A 906 -9.32 -7.72 -10.15
N THR A 907 -10.52 -8.28 -10.31
CA THR A 907 -11.19 -9.02 -9.25
C THR A 907 -10.54 -10.36 -9.04
N TYR A 908 -9.87 -10.53 -7.90
CA TYR A 908 -9.37 -11.84 -7.50
C TYR A 908 -10.55 -12.81 -7.35
N GLU A 909 -10.56 -13.85 -8.17
CA GLU A 909 -11.53 -14.94 -8.04
C GLU A 909 -11.15 -15.82 -6.84
N HIS A 910 -12.17 -16.37 -6.18
CA HIS A 910 -12.00 -17.30 -5.08
C HIS A 910 -12.02 -18.71 -5.67
N ASP A 911 -10.86 -19.30 -5.89
CA ASP A 911 -10.76 -20.70 -6.32
C ASP A 911 -10.80 -21.62 -5.10
N PHE A 912 -11.77 -22.54 -5.07
CA PHE A 912 -11.84 -23.63 -4.10
C PHE A 912 -11.72 -24.99 -4.81
#